data_AF-A0A9W6XVH6-F1
#
_entry.id   AF-A0A9W6XVH6-F1
#
_cell.length_a   1.000
_cell.length_b   1.000
_cell.length_c   1.000
_cell.angle_alpha   90.00
_cell.angle_beta   90.00
_cell.angle_gamma   90.00
#
_symmetry.space_group_name_H-M   'P 1'
#
loop_
_entity.id
_entity.type
_entity.pdbx_description
1 polymer ?
#
loop_
_entity_poly.entity_id
_entity_poly.type
_entity_poly.pdbx_seq_one_letter_code
_entity_poly.pdbx_strand_id
1 'polypeptide(L)'
;MVLFGLYTLDILDLYGKVAWIGQSDSFSFKVVRERSFAAEPLPRPAFLGFNSTSVEVGAEALRTSGWTSFYDRCGELYATADESNPFDLVKAIDCDLRAPFSSAPVHDVPELVLSATLRADSVAWVSCQLVFFHRRPPICQENIVTQFSQRYQWPEKEVDHDQMAPINSMAEAELLKMLDFLSRSYPLVDAVCVQGFQSIAGPGHYTATLFACASPNIVESVFVGTYATTFAGLHENLTGLAVDKLNIMGFELVSRQNSRALFRLREKNGEVIVEEQNLVNFFTSGHLYVAMIITDSLLLVAHSRAAVDTSRIVGWSSFRGVDDTVYGDSTWLLMYRSLYRSGCIVFLTILSGIISWFVGLPFALMWCSNAEGKTYAVLSAIRVWVLVVCLLNIMWGVFVRVRESRAYNVVKCTFITPLEVLVVSGLAVTFETTRLFGVADVRRRLEGQQTIDSDAFPGRIAVSNAYNENVDGFATTSPHMLLLLLSPLLIVIAEIIALVVLVLLLKSMYYRHQLLLQEREAASSVAVVDFDNIDQHLDDPTPEHTSSTVPLLIRGQAKLYHRLPLEELLRTPARANSLVRCCFDVDVVEDDGLTYMLPHVYHEFGVVVSDAGFLRARWGFSSVIHRRLDVESFFAPTDGSSSVSPSPLKRQRIGDGHAAGRAKFALNSVPSPTDAIVTAQGSPSPPRTRSEFRSTAMSRSMRRRKSMENLLDNSSPKF
;
A
#
# COMPACT_ATOMS: atom_id res chain seq x y z
N MET A 1 12.49 -8.84 -18.86
CA MET A 1 11.54 -9.40 -17.86
C MET A 1 11.08 -8.39 -16.82
N VAL A 2 11.97 -7.79 -16.01
CA VAL A 2 11.62 -7.09 -14.75
C VAL A 2 10.52 -6.01 -14.88
N LEU A 3 10.48 -5.23 -15.96
CA LEU A 3 9.40 -4.25 -16.21
C LEU A 3 8.00 -4.89 -16.16
N PHE A 4 7.83 -6.06 -16.79
CA PHE A 4 6.59 -6.82 -16.75
C PHE A 4 6.28 -7.29 -15.33
N GLY A 5 7.31 -7.74 -14.59
CA GLY A 5 7.22 -8.07 -13.16
C GLY A 5 6.61 -6.94 -12.32
N LEU A 6 7.11 -5.71 -12.47
CA LEU A 6 6.58 -4.54 -11.76
C LEU A 6 5.11 -4.27 -12.11
N TYR A 7 4.75 -4.29 -13.41
CA TYR A 7 3.34 -4.16 -13.80
C TYR A 7 2.46 -5.31 -13.30
N THR A 8 2.95 -6.55 -13.24
CA THR A 8 2.19 -7.65 -12.66
C THR A 8 2.02 -7.50 -11.15
N LEU A 9 2.96 -6.89 -10.43
CA LEU A 9 2.77 -6.55 -9.02
C LEU A 9 1.69 -5.45 -8.85
N ASP A 10 1.66 -4.45 -9.74
CA ASP A 10 0.65 -3.38 -9.70
C ASP A 10 -0.76 -3.86 -10.07
N ILE A 11 -0.86 -4.81 -11.02
CA ILE A 11 -2.11 -5.48 -11.36
C ILE A 11 -2.55 -6.46 -10.25
N LEU A 12 -1.63 -7.23 -9.67
CA LEU A 12 -1.92 -8.19 -8.60
C LEU A 12 -2.41 -7.47 -7.34
N ASP A 13 -1.83 -6.32 -6.99
CA ASP A 13 -2.24 -5.55 -5.81
C ASP A 13 -3.64 -4.94 -5.99
N LEU A 14 -3.93 -4.36 -7.16
CA LEU A 14 -5.28 -3.89 -7.49
C LEU A 14 -6.29 -5.04 -7.52
N TYR A 15 -5.88 -6.23 -8.02
CA TYR A 15 -6.72 -7.42 -8.03
C TYR A 15 -7.01 -7.94 -6.62
N GLY A 16 -6.02 -8.11 -5.75
CA GLY A 16 -6.24 -8.62 -4.39
C GLY A 16 -7.06 -7.65 -3.53
N LYS A 17 -6.85 -6.34 -3.68
CA LYS A 17 -7.72 -5.31 -3.10
C LYS A 17 -9.19 -5.51 -3.54
N VAL A 18 -9.45 -5.58 -4.85
CA VAL A 18 -10.83 -5.66 -5.40
C VAL A 18 -11.50 -7.02 -5.21
N ALA A 19 -10.75 -8.13 -5.28
CA ALA A 19 -11.30 -9.48 -5.33
C ALA A 19 -11.22 -10.26 -4.00
N TRP A 20 -10.28 -9.92 -3.10
CA TRP A 20 -10.09 -10.66 -1.84
C TRP A 20 -10.48 -9.84 -0.60
N ILE A 21 -10.26 -8.52 -0.62
CA ILE A 21 -10.73 -7.58 0.42
C ILE A 21 -11.84 -6.65 -0.13
N GLY A 22 -12.49 -7.06 -1.21
CA GLY A 22 -13.51 -6.26 -1.89
C GLY A 22 -14.81 -6.10 -1.11
N GLN A 23 -15.82 -5.56 -1.79
CA GLN A 23 -17.18 -5.43 -1.25
C GLN A 23 -18.01 -6.73 -1.35
N SER A 24 -17.42 -7.82 -1.85
CA SER A 24 -18.03 -9.13 -1.98
C SER A 24 -17.35 -10.13 -1.04
N ASP A 25 -18.14 -10.82 -0.22
CA ASP A 25 -17.62 -11.86 0.67
C ASP A 25 -17.05 -13.03 -0.13
N SER A 26 -15.72 -13.14 -0.14
CA SER A 26 -14.95 -14.09 -0.94
C SER A 26 -14.70 -15.41 -0.23
N PHE A 27 -14.59 -15.39 1.11
CA PHE A 27 -14.15 -16.53 1.95
C PHE A 27 -12.88 -17.24 1.40
N SER A 28 -12.02 -16.47 0.74
CA SER A 28 -10.94 -16.98 -0.12
C SER A 28 -9.76 -17.57 0.64
N PHE A 29 -9.65 -17.36 1.96
CA PHE A 29 -8.51 -17.80 2.76
C PHE A 29 -8.88 -18.91 3.73
N LYS A 30 -8.23 -20.06 3.60
CA LYS A 30 -8.36 -21.16 4.55
C LYS A 30 -7.27 -21.06 5.63
N VAL A 31 -7.70 -20.98 6.88
CA VAL A 31 -6.85 -21.07 8.07
C VAL A 31 -7.10 -22.43 8.71
N VAL A 32 -6.03 -23.14 9.08
CA VAL A 32 -6.12 -24.46 9.71
C VAL A 32 -5.29 -24.46 11.00
N ARG A 33 -5.92 -24.85 12.10
CA ARG A 33 -5.31 -25.00 13.43
C ARG A 33 -5.52 -26.45 13.89
N GLU A 34 -4.50 -27.30 13.77
CA GLU A 34 -4.50 -28.61 14.45
C GLU A 34 -4.10 -28.40 15.92
N ARG A 35 -4.89 -28.91 16.88
CA ARG A 35 -4.56 -28.89 18.31
C ARG A 35 -4.99 -30.18 19.02
N SER A 36 -4.13 -30.72 19.87
CA SER A 36 -4.49 -31.69 20.90
C SER A 36 -4.90 -30.98 22.20
N PHE A 37 -5.60 -31.69 23.08
CA PHE A 37 -5.92 -31.25 24.44
C PHE A 37 -4.86 -31.74 25.43
N ALA A 38 -4.71 -31.02 26.56
CA ALA A 38 -3.89 -31.47 27.67
C ALA A 38 -4.49 -32.73 28.33
N ALA A 39 -3.65 -33.55 28.95
CA ALA A 39 -4.08 -34.73 29.71
C ALA A 39 -4.64 -34.40 31.10
N GLU A 40 -4.28 -33.23 31.65
CA GLU A 40 -4.76 -32.73 32.93
C GLU A 40 -5.85 -31.65 32.71
N PRO A 41 -6.92 -31.62 33.51
CA PRO A 41 -7.91 -30.55 33.45
C PRO A 41 -7.34 -29.22 33.95
N LEU A 42 -7.92 -28.12 33.47
CA LEU A 42 -7.66 -26.78 34.01
C LEU A 42 -8.00 -26.74 35.52
N PRO A 43 -7.25 -25.97 36.31
CA PRO A 43 -7.55 -25.82 37.73
C PRO A 43 -8.94 -25.20 37.91
N ARG A 44 -9.79 -25.84 38.73
CA ARG A 44 -11.03 -25.21 39.19
C ARG A 44 -10.67 -24.02 40.11
N PRO A 45 -11.19 -22.81 39.86
CA PRO A 45 -10.83 -21.64 40.64
C PRO A 45 -11.33 -21.74 42.08
N ALA A 46 -10.47 -21.34 43.03
CA ALA A 46 -10.68 -21.58 44.46
C ALA A 46 -11.97 -20.99 45.05
N PHE A 47 -12.54 -19.93 44.43
CA PHE A 47 -13.80 -19.33 44.86
C PHE A 47 -15.02 -20.28 44.70
N LEU A 48 -14.97 -21.25 43.76
CA LEU A 48 -16.01 -22.28 43.62
C LEU A 48 -15.93 -23.36 44.72
N GLY A 49 -14.81 -23.45 45.45
CA GLY A 49 -14.64 -24.37 46.57
C GLY A 49 -15.35 -23.94 47.85
N PHE A 50 -15.82 -22.68 47.94
CA PHE A 50 -16.60 -22.19 49.06
C PHE A 50 -18.09 -22.45 48.81
N ASN A 51 -18.69 -23.28 49.67
CA ASN A 51 -20.16 -23.38 49.84
C ASN A 51 -20.72 -22.11 50.52
N SER A 52 -20.29 -20.93 50.10
CA SER A 52 -20.82 -19.65 50.54
C SER A 52 -22.18 -19.40 49.88
N THR A 53 -23.24 -19.86 50.52
CA THR A 53 -24.62 -19.38 50.32
C THR A 53 -24.79 -17.92 50.83
N SER A 54 -23.76 -17.12 50.62
CA SER A 54 -23.45 -15.83 51.23
C SER A 54 -22.37 -15.07 50.45
N VAL A 55 -22.31 -15.26 49.13
CA VAL A 55 -22.04 -14.09 48.28
C VAL A 55 -23.24 -13.16 48.51
N GLU A 56 -23.02 -11.98 49.07
CA GLU A 56 -24.10 -11.05 49.36
C GLU A 56 -24.82 -10.66 48.06
N VAL A 57 -26.15 -10.56 48.10
CA VAL A 57 -26.95 -10.17 46.92
C VAL A 57 -26.68 -8.69 46.62
N GLY A 58 -25.69 -8.45 45.75
CA GLY A 58 -25.12 -7.13 45.45
C GLY A 58 -23.57 -7.12 45.37
N ALA A 59 -22.89 -8.18 45.80
CA ALA A 59 -21.43 -8.33 45.67
C ALA A 59 -21.06 -8.92 44.29
N GLU A 60 -20.98 -8.07 43.27
CA GLU A 60 -20.58 -8.47 41.91
C GLU A 60 -19.12 -8.97 41.89
N ALA A 61 -18.94 -10.25 41.53
CA ALA A 61 -17.64 -10.90 41.50
C ALA A 61 -16.90 -10.61 40.18
N LEU A 62 -16.53 -9.35 39.97
CA LEU A 62 -15.89 -8.85 38.75
C LEU A 62 -14.55 -9.56 38.48
N ARG A 63 -14.56 -10.49 37.51
CA ARG A 63 -13.38 -11.24 37.04
C ARG A 63 -12.86 -10.70 35.72
N THR A 64 -11.60 -11.01 35.41
CA THR A 64 -10.90 -10.71 34.16
C THR A 64 -11.57 -11.31 32.92
N SER A 65 -12.27 -12.45 33.05
CA SER A 65 -13.18 -12.93 32.01
C SER A 65 -14.24 -13.89 32.57
N GLY A 66 -15.26 -14.12 31.74
CA GLY A 66 -16.28 -15.14 31.98
C GLY A 66 -15.83 -16.60 31.82
N TRP A 67 -14.58 -16.91 31.43
CA TRP A 67 -14.13 -18.30 31.21
C TRP A 67 -14.38 -19.22 32.41
N THR A 68 -14.27 -18.69 33.63
CA THR A 68 -14.51 -19.46 34.86
C THR A 68 -15.99 -19.78 35.13
N SER A 69 -16.93 -19.10 34.49
CA SER A 69 -18.38 -19.35 34.67
C SER A 69 -18.90 -20.56 33.88
N PHE A 70 -18.10 -21.17 32.98
CA PHE A 70 -18.46 -22.45 32.37
C PHE A 70 -18.52 -23.61 33.38
N TYR A 71 -17.86 -23.49 34.54
CA TYR A 71 -17.99 -24.43 35.65
C TYR A 71 -19.36 -24.39 36.38
N ASP A 72 -20.28 -23.47 36.03
CA ASP A 72 -21.71 -23.57 36.42
C ASP A 72 -22.41 -24.77 35.77
N ARG A 73 -21.96 -25.15 34.56
CA ARG A 73 -22.65 -26.12 33.68
C ARG A 73 -21.84 -27.37 33.39
N CYS A 74 -20.52 -27.25 33.28
CA CYS A 74 -19.62 -28.34 32.92
C CYS A 74 -18.73 -28.75 34.09
N GLY A 75 -18.58 -30.06 34.31
CA GLY A 75 -17.74 -30.60 35.37
C GLY A 75 -16.26 -30.25 35.22
N GLU A 76 -15.69 -30.48 34.04
CA GLU A 76 -14.25 -30.28 33.79
C GLU A 76 -13.97 -29.61 32.46
N LEU A 77 -12.87 -28.85 32.39
CA LEU A 77 -12.43 -28.09 31.23
C LEU A 77 -10.97 -28.45 30.92
N TYR A 78 -10.68 -28.86 29.69
CA TYR A 78 -9.36 -29.28 29.22
C TYR A 78 -8.86 -28.30 28.16
N ALA A 79 -7.80 -27.56 28.48
CA ALA A 79 -7.15 -26.65 27.54
C ALA A 79 -6.36 -27.39 26.47
N THR A 80 -5.85 -26.65 25.49
CA THR A 80 -4.93 -27.16 24.46
C THR A 80 -3.61 -27.63 25.07
N ALA A 81 -2.97 -28.66 24.52
CA ALA A 81 -1.76 -29.24 25.10
C ALA A 81 -0.62 -28.21 25.26
N ASP A 82 -0.39 -27.37 24.24
CA ASP A 82 0.63 -26.32 24.23
C ASP A 82 0.54 -25.36 25.44
N GLU A 83 1.60 -25.28 26.22
CA GLU A 83 1.69 -24.38 27.40
C GLU A 83 2.15 -22.97 27.04
N SER A 84 3.01 -22.82 26.04
CA SER A 84 3.53 -21.53 25.60
C SER A 84 2.53 -20.72 24.77
N ASN A 85 1.47 -21.36 24.28
CA ASN A 85 0.52 -20.76 23.35
C ASN A 85 -0.80 -20.41 24.08
N PRO A 86 -1.37 -19.22 23.85
CA PRO A 86 -2.67 -18.89 24.40
C PRO A 86 -3.77 -19.77 23.79
N PHE A 87 -4.71 -20.22 24.63
CA PHE A 87 -5.81 -21.08 24.19
C PHE A 87 -7.09 -20.27 23.95
N ASP A 88 -7.72 -20.50 22.79
CA ASP A 88 -9.07 -20.05 22.44
C ASP A 88 -10.02 -21.25 22.18
N LEU A 89 -9.57 -22.48 22.49
CA LEU A 89 -10.30 -23.74 22.34
C LEU A 89 -10.19 -24.57 23.63
N VAL A 90 -11.29 -25.18 24.07
CA VAL A 90 -11.40 -26.01 25.28
C VAL A 90 -12.27 -27.23 24.99
N LYS A 91 -11.91 -28.39 25.54
CA LYS A 91 -12.78 -29.58 25.65
C LYS A 91 -13.45 -29.57 27.02
N ALA A 92 -14.77 -29.54 27.05
CA ALA A 92 -15.57 -29.60 28.26
C ALA A 92 -16.19 -30.99 28.44
N ILE A 93 -16.25 -31.45 29.69
CA ILE A 93 -16.77 -32.78 30.10
C ILE A 93 -17.90 -32.58 31.10
N ASP A 94 -18.91 -33.46 31.03
CA ASP A 94 -20.11 -33.50 31.86
C ASP A 94 -20.83 -32.14 31.93
N CYS A 95 -21.40 -31.70 30.80
CA CYS A 95 -22.11 -30.42 30.66
C CYS A 95 -23.64 -30.57 30.70
N ASP A 96 -24.32 -29.90 31.64
CA ASP A 96 -25.79 -29.83 31.72
C ASP A 96 -26.39 -28.82 30.70
N LEU A 97 -26.92 -29.32 29.58
CA LEU A 97 -27.62 -28.52 28.56
C LEU A 97 -29.14 -28.38 28.79
N ARG A 98 -29.63 -28.57 30.02
CA ARG A 98 -31.06 -28.47 30.35
C ARG A 98 -31.67 -27.11 30.01
N ALA A 99 -32.71 -27.15 29.18
CA ALA A 99 -33.49 -25.97 28.84
C ALA A 99 -34.12 -25.28 30.08
N PRO A 100 -34.23 -23.94 30.06
CA PRO A 100 -34.92 -23.19 31.10
C PRO A 100 -36.33 -23.72 31.37
N PHE A 101 -36.68 -23.84 32.65
CA PHE A 101 -37.97 -24.29 33.16
C PHE A 101 -38.41 -25.71 32.76
N SER A 102 -37.52 -26.52 32.19
CA SER A 102 -37.83 -27.90 31.79
C SER A 102 -37.79 -28.88 32.97
N SER A 103 -38.81 -29.76 33.03
CA SER A 103 -38.84 -30.97 33.88
C SER A 103 -38.43 -32.24 33.13
N ALA A 104 -37.98 -32.13 31.88
CA ALA A 104 -37.41 -33.23 31.10
C ALA A 104 -36.15 -33.81 31.77
N PRO A 105 -35.76 -35.06 31.47
CA PRO A 105 -34.48 -35.61 31.92
C PRO A 105 -33.32 -34.70 31.50
N VAL A 106 -32.28 -34.67 32.33
CA VAL A 106 -31.08 -33.86 32.11
C VAL A 106 -30.44 -34.24 30.78
N HIS A 107 -30.10 -33.24 29.96
CA HIS A 107 -29.35 -33.49 28.73
C HIS A 107 -27.86 -33.31 29.00
N ASP A 108 -27.33 -34.24 29.80
CA ASP A 108 -25.92 -34.32 30.13
C ASP A 108 -25.14 -34.68 28.85
N VAL A 109 -24.26 -33.77 28.42
CA VAL A 109 -23.35 -34.01 27.31
C VAL A 109 -21.99 -34.41 27.88
N PRO A 110 -21.54 -35.67 27.67
CA PRO A 110 -20.29 -36.16 28.25
C PRO A 110 -19.05 -35.50 27.65
N GLU A 111 -19.12 -35.04 26.40
CA GLU A 111 -18.00 -34.34 25.76
C GLU A 111 -18.47 -33.30 24.73
N LEU A 112 -17.97 -32.07 24.91
CA LEU A 112 -18.30 -30.90 24.12
C LEU A 112 -17.02 -30.12 23.80
N VAL A 113 -16.77 -29.80 22.53
CA VAL A 113 -15.64 -28.96 22.12
C VAL A 113 -16.13 -27.52 21.94
N LEU A 114 -15.46 -26.56 22.57
CA LEU A 114 -15.82 -25.13 22.64
C LEU A 114 -14.70 -24.25 22.10
N SER A 115 -15.02 -23.31 21.19
CA SER A 115 -14.10 -22.35 20.56
C SER A 115 -14.59 -20.91 20.78
N ALA A 116 -13.77 -20.06 21.39
CA ALA A 116 -14.10 -18.71 21.85
C ALA A 116 -13.96 -17.62 20.77
N THR A 117 -14.40 -17.93 19.55
CA THR A 117 -14.32 -17.02 18.39
C THR A 117 -15.54 -16.10 18.23
N LEU A 118 -16.55 -16.22 19.10
CA LEU A 118 -17.80 -15.45 18.99
C LEU A 118 -17.76 -14.15 19.81
N ARG A 119 -18.63 -13.19 19.46
CA ARG A 119 -18.83 -11.97 20.24
C ARG A 119 -20.25 -11.89 20.79
N ALA A 120 -20.40 -11.31 21.98
CA ALA A 120 -21.70 -11.10 22.63
C ALA A 120 -22.70 -10.37 21.72
N ASP A 121 -22.26 -9.38 20.93
CA ASP A 121 -23.14 -8.65 20.01
C ASP A 121 -23.66 -9.51 18.85
N SER A 122 -22.86 -10.45 18.33
CA SER A 122 -23.32 -11.43 17.34
C SER A 122 -24.35 -12.41 17.91
N VAL A 123 -24.18 -12.85 19.17
CA VAL A 123 -25.11 -13.78 19.83
C VAL A 123 -26.41 -13.07 20.20
N ALA A 124 -26.34 -11.83 20.69
CA ALA A 124 -27.50 -11.00 20.95
C ALA A 124 -28.30 -10.73 19.66
N TRP A 125 -27.64 -10.34 18.57
CA TRP A 125 -28.30 -10.03 17.30
C TRP A 125 -29.02 -11.25 16.71
N VAL A 126 -28.36 -12.41 16.60
CA VAL A 126 -29.01 -13.64 16.11
C VAL A 126 -30.18 -14.05 17.01
N SER A 127 -30.01 -13.97 18.34
CA SER A 127 -31.08 -14.31 19.30
C SER A 127 -32.30 -13.39 19.14
N CYS A 128 -32.07 -12.08 18.99
CA CYS A 128 -33.14 -11.12 18.75
C CYS A 128 -33.84 -11.34 17.41
N GLN A 129 -33.13 -11.73 16.34
CA GLN A 129 -33.76 -11.97 15.03
C GLN A 129 -34.69 -13.19 15.03
N LEU A 130 -34.33 -14.25 15.76
CA LEU A 130 -35.16 -15.46 15.90
C LEU A 130 -36.40 -15.28 16.79
N VAL A 131 -36.47 -14.23 17.60
CA VAL A 131 -37.61 -13.91 18.48
C VAL A 131 -38.56 -12.91 17.80
N PHE A 132 -39.86 -13.22 17.83
CA PHE A 132 -40.92 -12.35 17.30
C PHE A 132 -40.85 -10.94 17.90
N PHE A 133 -41.01 -9.90 17.07
CA PHE A 133 -40.86 -8.49 17.46
C PHE A 133 -41.57 -8.12 18.78
N HIS A 134 -42.81 -8.58 18.98
CA HIS A 134 -43.62 -8.30 20.16
C HIS A 134 -43.19 -9.05 21.46
N ARG A 135 -42.14 -9.88 21.38
CA ARG A 135 -41.53 -10.65 22.49
C ARG A 135 -40.09 -10.26 22.77
N ARG A 136 -39.49 -9.38 21.97
CA ARG A 136 -38.09 -8.98 22.08
C ARG A 136 -37.84 -8.19 23.39
N PRO A 137 -36.91 -8.64 24.27
CA PRO A 137 -36.55 -7.92 25.50
C PRO A 137 -35.79 -6.59 25.19
N PRO A 138 -35.62 -5.69 26.19
CA PRO A 138 -35.03 -4.36 25.99
C PRO A 138 -33.67 -4.34 25.28
N ILE A 139 -32.80 -5.33 25.55
CA ILE A 139 -31.49 -5.49 24.90
C ILE A 139 -31.56 -5.57 23.36
N CYS A 140 -32.68 -6.03 22.79
CA CYS A 140 -32.89 -6.01 21.34
C CYS A 140 -33.15 -4.61 20.75
N GLN A 141 -33.33 -3.59 21.60
CA GLN A 141 -33.54 -2.19 21.25
C GLN A 141 -32.29 -1.32 21.55
N GLU A 142 -31.27 -1.90 22.19
CA GLU A 142 -30.02 -1.22 22.55
C GLU A 142 -29.02 -1.20 21.38
N ASN A 143 -27.96 -0.37 21.49
CA ASN A 143 -26.94 -0.18 20.45
C ASN A 143 -26.22 -1.48 20.04
N ILE A 144 -26.08 -2.41 20.99
CA ILE A 144 -25.46 -3.72 20.78
C ILE A 144 -26.10 -4.46 19.59
N VAL A 145 -27.43 -4.50 19.53
CA VAL A 145 -28.22 -5.18 18.50
C VAL A 145 -28.62 -4.23 17.37
N THR A 146 -29.14 -3.04 17.69
CA THR A 146 -29.71 -2.13 16.68
C THR A 146 -28.67 -1.55 15.73
N GLN A 147 -27.42 -1.36 16.17
CA GLN A 147 -26.34 -0.88 15.30
C GLN A 147 -25.51 -2.03 14.68
N PHE A 148 -25.86 -3.30 14.91
CA PHE A 148 -25.06 -4.45 14.46
C PHE A 148 -24.86 -4.47 12.93
N SER A 149 -25.93 -4.33 12.17
CA SER A 149 -25.90 -4.29 10.70
C SER A 149 -25.04 -3.14 10.17
N GLN A 150 -25.17 -1.95 10.75
CA GLN A 150 -24.35 -0.77 10.42
C GLN A 150 -22.87 -0.95 10.82
N ARG A 151 -22.60 -1.48 12.02
CA ARG A 151 -21.26 -1.74 12.58
C ARG A 151 -20.45 -2.64 11.66
N TYR A 152 -21.04 -3.75 11.23
CA TYR A 152 -20.38 -4.74 10.37
C TYR A 152 -20.59 -4.49 8.88
N GLN A 153 -21.40 -3.51 8.48
CA GLN A 153 -21.92 -3.38 7.11
C GLN A 153 -22.47 -4.72 6.59
N TRP A 154 -23.26 -5.36 7.44
CA TRP A 154 -23.89 -6.64 7.14
C TRP A 154 -25.26 -6.39 6.50
N PRO A 155 -25.58 -6.99 5.34
CA PRO A 155 -26.91 -6.85 4.76
C PRO A 155 -27.94 -7.51 5.69
N GLU A 156 -28.97 -6.76 6.08
CA GLU A 156 -30.05 -7.31 6.90
C GLU A 156 -30.85 -8.33 6.08
N LYS A 157 -30.60 -9.62 6.37
CA LYS A 157 -31.44 -10.71 5.87
C LYS A 157 -32.67 -10.79 6.75
N GLU A 158 -33.84 -10.47 6.19
CA GLU A 158 -35.11 -10.79 6.83
C GLU A 158 -35.19 -12.31 7.07
N VAL A 159 -35.55 -12.70 8.30
CA VAL A 159 -35.68 -14.11 8.69
C VAL A 159 -37.11 -14.54 8.38
N ASP A 160 -37.28 -15.60 7.60
CA ASP A 160 -38.59 -16.15 7.28
C ASP A 160 -39.33 -16.57 8.56
N HIS A 161 -40.65 -16.39 8.63
CA HIS A 161 -41.43 -16.75 9.82
C HIS A 161 -41.28 -18.22 10.23
N ASP A 162 -41.04 -19.12 9.26
CA ASP A 162 -40.81 -20.55 9.50
C ASP A 162 -39.45 -20.86 10.15
N GLN A 163 -38.51 -19.90 10.19
CA GLN A 163 -37.20 -20.01 10.85
C GLN A 163 -37.19 -19.42 12.27
N MET A 164 -38.21 -18.62 12.63
CA MET A 164 -38.35 -18.01 13.96
C MET A 164 -38.73 -19.06 15.03
N ALA A 165 -38.36 -18.80 16.29
CA ALA A 165 -38.73 -19.66 17.39
C ALA A 165 -40.25 -19.59 17.67
N PRO A 166 -41.00 -20.72 17.67
CA PRO A 166 -42.43 -20.70 17.93
C PRO A 166 -42.78 -20.18 19.32
N ILE A 167 -43.88 -19.44 19.44
CA ILE A 167 -44.29 -18.77 20.68
C ILE A 167 -44.60 -19.79 21.78
N ASN A 168 -44.06 -19.57 22.97
CA ASN A 168 -44.04 -20.47 24.14
C ASN A 168 -43.34 -21.82 23.91
N SER A 169 -42.44 -21.92 22.93
CA SER A 169 -41.62 -23.13 22.72
C SER A 169 -40.36 -23.15 23.60
N MET A 170 -39.75 -24.34 23.76
CA MET A 170 -38.45 -24.47 24.41
C MET A 170 -37.34 -23.68 23.68
N ALA A 171 -37.46 -23.49 22.36
CA ALA A 171 -36.54 -22.67 21.58
C ALA A 171 -36.69 -21.17 21.90
N GLU A 172 -37.91 -20.66 22.06
CA GLU A 172 -38.11 -19.27 22.51
C GLU A 172 -37.58 -19.08 23.94
N ALA A 173 -37.80 -20.06 24.84
CA ALA A 173 -37.27 -20.01 26.20
C ALA A 173 -35.74 -20.04 26.25
N GLU A 174 -35.08 -20.86 25.42
CA GLU A 174 -33.62 -20.94 25.27
C GLU A 174 -33.03 -19.59 24.82
N LEU A 175 -33.62 -18.96 23.79
CA LEU A 175 -33.21 -17.64 23.29
C LEU A 175 -33.48 -16.51 24.28
N LEU A 176 -34.64 -16.50 24.95
CA LEU A 176 -34.96 -15.50 25.96
C LEU A 176 -34.05 -15.60 27.18
N LYS A 177 -33.64 -16.82 27.60
CA LYS A 177 -32.63 -16.97 28.68
C LYS A 177 -31.29 -16.37 28.27
N MET A 178 -30.83 -16.59 27.04
CA MET A 178 -29.58 -16.00 26.54
C MET A 178 -29.65 -14.46 26.51
N LEU A 179 -30.76 -13.89 26.07
CA LEU A 179 -30.94 -12.43 26.03
C LEU A 179 -31.03 -11.80 27.43
N ASP A 180 -31.75 -12.43 28.37
CA ASP A 180 -31.79 -12.03 29.77
C ASP A 180 -30.39 -12.09 30.42
N PHE A 181 -29.67 -13.20 30.21
CA PHE A 181 -28.30 -13.39 30.69
C PHE A 181 -27.34 -12.32 30.13
N LEU A 182 -27.41 -12.01 28.83
CA LEU A 182 -26.58 -10.95 28.23
C LEU A 182 -26.94 -9.57 28.80
N SER A 183 -28.21 -9.28 29.10
CA SER A 183 -28.61 -8.03 29.76
C SER A 183 -28.13 -7.91 31.22
N ARG A 184 -27.83 -9.03 31.88
CA ARG A 184 -27.25 -9.09 33.24
C ARG A 184 -25.71 -9.17 33.24
N SER A 185 -25.08 -9.31 32.07
CA SER A 185 -23.64 -9.51 31.93
C SER A 185 -22.90 -8.18 31.80
N TYR A 186 -22.07 -7.83 32.79
CA TYR A 186 -21.33 -6.56 32.79
C TYR A 186 -19.87 -6.74 33.26
N PRO A 187 -18.87 -6.16 32.57
CA PRO A 187 -18.96 -5.53 31.26
C PRO A 187 -19.00 -6.57 30.12
N LEU A 188 -19.61 -6.22 28.99
CA LEU A 188 -19.76 -7.14 27.84
C LEU A 188 -18.45 -7.43 27.07
N VAL A 189 -17.36 -6.71 27.37
CA VAL A 189 -16.03 -6.96 26.80
C VAL A 189 -15.34 -8.17 27.44
N ASP A 190 -15.65 -8.47 28.69
CA ASP A 190 -15.07 -9.60 29.44
C ASP A 190 -16.02 -10.82 29.47
N ALA A 191 -17.19 -10.71 28.82
CA ALA A 191 -18.10 -11.82 28.57
C ALA A 191 -17.57 -12.73 27.45
N VAL A 192 -17.39 -14.01 27.76
CA VAL A 192 -16.81 -15.00 26.84
C VAL A 192 -17.93 -15.74 26.13
N CYS A 193 -18.02 -15.61 24.80
CA CYS A 193 -18.94 -16.37 23.98
C CYS A 193 -18.20 -17.40 23.11
N VAL A 194 -18.73 -18.63 23.09
CA VAL A 194 -18.15 -19.80 22.45
C VAL A 194 -19.14 -20.44 21.47
N GLN A 195 -18.61 -20.99 20.38
CA GLN A 195 -19.29 -21.95 19.52
C GLN A 195 -18.79 -23.36 19.83
N GLY A 196 -19.58 -24.39 19.56
CA GLY A 196 -19.18 -25.75 19.85
C GLY A 196 -20.03 -26.85 19.23
N PHE A 197 -19.55 -28.07 19.41
CA PHE A 197 -20.17 -29.30 18.89
C PHE A 197 -19.88 -30.48 19.81
N GLN A 198 -20.79 -31.44 19.81
CA GLN A 198 -20.73 -32.67 20.60
C GLN A 198 -19.89 -33.73 19.86
N SER A 199 -18.85 -34.29 20.50
CA SER A 199 -17.86 -35.16 19.83
C SER A 199 -18.20 -36.66 19.84
N ILE A 200 -19.38 -37.04 20.34
CA ILE A 200 -19.80 -38.44 20.58
C ILE A 200 -19.70 -39.36 19.35
N ALA A 201 -19.85 -38.84 18.12
CA ALA A 201 -19.82 -39.65 16.90
C ALA A 201 -18.39 -40.01 16.40
N GLY A 202 -17.33 -39.65 17.14
CA GLY A 202 -15.95 -40.06 16.85
C GLY A 202 -15.25 -39.23 15.76
N PRO A 203 -14.16 -39.75 15.14
CA PRO A 203 -13.40 -39.03 14.12
C PRO A 203 -14.26 -38.70 12.88
N GLY A 204 -14.39 -37.42 12.54
CA GLY A 204 -15.36 -36.95 11.55
C GLY A 204 -15.26 -35.45 11.27
N HIS A 205 -16.17 -34.95 10.42
CA HIS A 205 -16.35 -33.51 10.16
C HIS A 205 -17.58 -33.02 10.92
N TYR A 206 -17.46 -31.87 11.59
CA TYR A 206 -18.45 -31.29 12.48
C TYR A 206 -18.61 -29.79 12.21
N THR A 207 -19.83 -29.30 12.35
CA THR A 207 -20.18 -27.87 12.35
C THR A 207 -20.52 -27.43 13.76
N ALA A 208 -20.39 -26.14 14.07
CA ALA A 208 -20.95 -25.59 15.30
C ALA A 208 -22.48 -25.80 15.32
N THR A 209 -22.98 -26.48 16.35
CA THR A 209 -24.43 -26.69 16.58
C THR A 209 -24.90 -26.08 17.89
N LEU A 210 -23.97 -25.90 18.84
CA LEU A 210 -24.21 -25.34 20.17
C LEU A 210 -23.41 -24.06 20.32
N PHE A 211 -24.01 -23.10 21.00
CA PHE A 211 -23.50 -21.75 21.19
C PHE A 211 -23.69 -21.39 22.65
N ALA A 212 -22.70 -20.80 23.31
CA ALA A 212 -22.82 -20.46 24.73
C ALA A 212 -22.12 -19.15 25.05
N CYS A 213 -22.55 -18.51 26.13
CA CYS A 213 -21.87 -17.36 26.70
C CYS A 213 -21.77 -17.48 28.22
N ALA A 214 -20.70 -16.91 28.77
CA ALA A 214 -20.30 -17.01 30.17
C ALA A 214 -19.85 -15.62 30.65
N SER A 215 -20.32 -15.17 31.81
CA SER A 215 -20.24 -13.76 32.22
C SER A 215 -19.15 -13.50 33.27
N PRO A 216 -18.55 -12.29 33.30
CA PRO A 216 -17.44 -11.97 34.20
C PRO A 216 -17.90 -11.61 35.61
N ASN A 217 -19.09 -11.00 35.78
CA ASN A 217 -19.63 -10.55 37.06
C ASN A 217 -20.44 -11.62 37.82
N ILE A 218 -21.05 -12.57 37.11
CA ILE A 218 -21.93 -13.62 37.67
C ILE A 218 -21.34 -14.99 37.34
N VAL A 219 -21.41 -15.96 38.26
CA VAL A 219 -21.08 -17.36 37.96
C VAL A 219 -22.32 -18.03 37.33
N GLU A 220 -22.61 -17.68 36.08
CA GLU A 220 -23.64 -18.29 35.25
C GLU A 220 -23.09 -18.52 33.84
N SER A 221 -23.46 -19.65 33.21
CA SER A 221 -23.30 -19.82 31.75
C SER A 221 -24.60 -20.32 31.12
N VAL A 222 -24.82 -19.91 29.87
CA VAL A 222 -26.05 -20.19 29.11
C VAL A 222 -25.72 -20.74 27.75
N PHE A 223 -26.42 -21.80 27.36
CA PHE A 223 -26.30 -22.52 26.09
C PHE A 223 -27.54 -22.28 25.22
N VAL A 224 -27.32 -22.29 23.89
CA VAL A 224 -28.30 -22.08 22.82
C VAL A 224 -28.01 -23.03 21.66
N GLY A 225 -29.05 -23.49 20.97
CA GLY A 225 -28.95 -24.35 19.78
C GLY A 225 -29.45 -25.78 20.01
N THR A 226 -29.74 -26.13 21.27
CA THR A 226 -30.28 -27.45 21.66
C THR A 226 -31.73 -27.62 21.19
N TYR A 227 -32.50 -26.52 21.23
CA TYR A 227 -33.89 -26.45 20.73
C TYR A 227 -34.02 -25.41 19.61
N ALA A 228 -33.32 -24.28 19.71
CA ALA A 228 -33.23 -23.24 18.70
C ALA A 228 -32.25 -23.62 17.56
N THR A 229 -32.46 -24.76 16.91
CA THR A 229 -31.53 -25.32 15.90
C THR A 229 -31.31 -24.40 14.68
N THR A 230 -32.23 -23.47 14.40
CA THR A 230 -32.08 -22.45 13.35
C THR A 230 -30.99 -21.41 13.65
N PHE A 231 -30.54 -21.30 14.92
CA PHE A 231 -29.45 -20.41 15.33
C PHE A 231 -28.15 -20.67 14.57
N ALA A 232 -27.77 -21.94 14.38
CA ALA A 232 -26.55 -22.33 13.69
C ALA A 232 -26.49 -21.79 12.24
N GLY A 233 -27.62 -21.83 11.52
CA GLY A 233 -27.72 -21.36 10.14
C GLY A 233 -27.67 -19.84 9.99
N LEU A 234 -28.00 -19.08 11.03
CA LEU A 234 -27.81 -17.62 11.06
C LEU A 234 -26.40 -17.23 11.54
N HIS A 235 -25.76 -18.04 12.39
CA HIS A 235 -24.42 -17.75 12.93
C HIS A 235 -23.27 -18.20 12.01
N GLU A 236 -23.49 -19.12 11.06
CA GLU A 236 -22.46 -19.74 10.18
C GLU A 236 -21.37 -18.79 9.65
N ASN A 237 -21.73 -17.53 9.33
CA ASN A 237 -20.85 -16.54 8.71
C ASN A 237 -20.26 -15.49 9.69
N LEU A 238 -20.63 -15.57 10.99
CA LEU A 238 -20.33 -14.58 12.04
C LEU A 238 -19.24 -15.05 13.04
N THR A 239 -18.57 -16.17 12.75
CA THR A 239 -17.47 -16.68 13.60
C THR A 239 -16.20 -15.85 13.38
N GLY A 240 -15.42 -15.57 14.43
CA GLY A 240 -14.18 -14.77 14.32
C GLY A 240 -14.42 -13.33 13.84
N LEU A 241 -15.62 -12.79 14.08
CA LEU A 241 -16.05 -11.46 13.64
C LEU A 241 -15.23 -10.35 14.32
N ALA A 242 -14.70 -9.40 13.55
CA ALA A 242 -13.99 -8.22 14.06
C ALA A 242 -14.11 -7.05 13.07
N VAL A 243 -14.08 -5.81 13.57
CA VAL A 243 -14.22 -4.60 12.73
C VAL A 243 -13.20 -3.54 13.09
N ASP A 244 -12.30 -3.27 12.14
CA ASP A 244 -11.23 -2.30 12.23
C ASP A 244 -11.71 -0.99 11.54
N LYS A 245 -12.32 -0.07 12.30
CA LYS A 245 -12.77 1.27 11.83
C LYS A 245 -11.62 2.28 11.87
N LEU A 246 -11.44 3.07 10.83
CA LEU A 246 -10.46 4.16 10.77
C LEU A 246 -11.10 5.40 10.13
N ASN A 247 -11.42 6.41 10.93
CA ASN A 247 -11.91 7.70 10.46
C ASN A 247 -10.81 8.76 10.60
N ILE A 248 -10.41 9.36 9.47
CA ILE A 248 -9.44 10.46 9.37
C ILE A 248 -10.16 11.66 8.74
N MET A 249 -10.40 12.71 9.54
CA MET A 249 -11.03 13.96 9.08
C MET A 249 -12.40 13.77 8.38
N GLY A 250 -13.18 12.77 8.78
CA GLY A 250 -14.46 12.42 8.16
C GLY A 250 -14.35 11.43 6.99
N PHE A 251 -13.13 11.10 6.54
CA PHE A 251 -12.92 10.05 5.55
C PHE A 251 -12.72 8.71 6.27
N GLU A 252 -13.66 7.80 6.02
CA GLU A 252 -13.69 6.48 6.66
C GLU A 252 -13.05 5.39 5.80
N LEU A 253 -12.35 4.49 6.48
CA LEU A 253 -12.01 3.14 6.03
C LEU A 253 -12.62 2.18 7.06
N VAL A 254 -13.40 1.21 6.62
CA VAL A 254 -13.91 0.14 7.47
C VAL A 254 -13.39 -1.19 6.91
N SER A 255 -12.80 -2.00 7.77
CA SER A 255 -12.47 -3.40 7.46
C SER A 255 -13.24 -4.33 8.38
N ARG A 256 -14.04 -5.23 7.81
CA ARG A 256 -14.61 -6.39 8.51
C ARG A 256 -13.73 -7.61 8.27
N GLN A 257 -13.39 -8.32 9.33
CA GLN A 257 -13.07 -9.74 9.26
C GLN A 257 -14.29 -10.54 9.72
N ASN A 258 -14.60 -11.62 9.03
CA ASN A 258 -15.54 -12.64 9.48
C ASN A 258 -15.12 -14.02 8.93
N SER A 259 -15.65 -15.11 9.46
CA SER A 259 -15.27 -16.46 9.02
C SER A 259 -16.36 -17.49 9.22
N ARG A 260 -16.18 -18.66 8.60
CA ARG A 260 -16.94 -19.89 8.86
C ARG A 260 -16.03 -20.92 9.51
N ALA A 261 -16.43 -21.47 10.65
CA ALA A 261 -15.69 -22.51 11.35
C ALA A 261 -16.19 -23.91 10.97
N LEU A 262 -15.28 -24.75 10.51
CA LEU A 262 -15.51 -26.17 10.27
C LEU A 262 -14.54 -26.97 11.13
N PHE A 263 -15.06 -27.86 11.98
CA PHE A 263 -14.23 -28.67 12.86
C PHE A 263 -14.03 -30.06 12.26
N ARG A 264 -12.82 -30.60 12.40
CA ARG A 264 -12.54 -31.99 12.03
C ARG A 264 -11.82 -32.71 13.17
N LEU A 265 -12.48 -33.72 13.71
CA LEU A 265 -11.86 -34.62 14.68
C LEU A 265 -11.00 -35.65 13.93
N ARG A 266 -9.73 -35.75 14.33
CA ARG A 266 -8.79 -36.78 13.87
C ARG A 266 -8.20 -37.48 15.08
N GLU A 267 -8.17 -38.80 15.07
CA GLU A 267 -7.38 -39.57 16.02
C GLU A 267 -5.95 -39.73 15.49
N LYS A 268 -4.95 -39.50 16.34
CA LYS A 268 -3.52 -39.61 15.99
C LYS A 268 -2.76 -40.16 17.19
N ASN A 269 -2.14 -41.34 17.03
CA ASN A 269 -1.41 -42.04 18.11
C ASN A 269 -2.27 -42.36 19.36
N GLY A 270 -3.61 -42.39 19.25
CA GLY A 270 -4.53 -42.52 20.38
C GLY A 270 -4.94 -41.21 21.04
N GLU A 271 -4.37 -40.07 20.63
CA GLU A 271 -4.83 -38.74 21.04
C GLU A 271 -5.91 -38.21 20.09
N VAL A 272 -6.89 -37.51 20.65
CA VAL A 272 -7.94 -36.82 19.91
C VAL A 272 -7.47 -35.40 19.56
N ILE A 273 -7.25 -35.15 18.26
CA ILE A 273 -6.85 -33.85 17.72
C ILE A 273 -8.06 -33.19 17.07
N VAL A 274 -8.32 -31.93 17.46
CA VAL A 274 -9.27 -31.05 16.78
C VAL A 274 -8.52 -30.22 15.75
N GLU A 275 -8.91 -30.36 14.50
CA GLU A 275 -8.51 -29.48 13.41
C GLU A 275 -9.62 -28.44 13.19
N GLU A 276 -9.41 -27.21 13.68
CA GLU A 276 -10.28 -26.07 13.40
C GLU A 276 -9.89 -25.49 12.03
N GLN A 277 -10.79 -25.61 11.05
CA GLN A 277 -10.66 -25.04 9.71
C GLN A 277 -11.55 -23.80 9.59
N ASN A 278 -10.97 -22.62 9.75
CA ASN A 278 -11.69 -21.35 9.58
C ASN A 278 -11.52 -20.84 8.14
N LEU A 279 -12.62 -20.76 7.40
CA LEU A 279 -12.67 -20.06 6.11
C LEU A 279 -12.84 -18.56 6.39
N VAL A 280 -11.77 -17.80 6.27
CA VAL A 280 -11.71 -16.38 6.62
C VAL A 280 -12.00 -15.50 5.40
N ASN A 281 -12.80 -14.48 5.65
CA ASN A 281 -13.18 -13.44 4.72
C ASN A 281 -12.76 -12.07 5.27
N PHE A 282 -12.34 -11.19 4.37
CA PHE A 282 -12.13 -9.78 4.65
C PHE A 282 -12.94 -8.94 3.68
N PHE A 283 -13.59 -7.91 4.20
CA PHE A 283 -14.41 -6.96 3.44
C PHE A 283 -13.91 -5.55 3.79
N THR A 284 -13.51 -4.75 2.80
CA THR A 284 -13.19 -3.33 3.01
C THR A 284 -14.07 -2.38 2.22
N SER A 285 -14.37 -1.25 2.86
CA SER A 285 -15.26 -0.22 2.34
C SER A 285 -14.93 1.16 2.91
N GLY A 286 -15.73 2.16 2.53
CA GLY A 286 -15.58 3.55 2.96
C GLY A 286 -14.86 4.43 1.96
N HIS A 287 -14.88 5.73 2.24
CA HIS A 287 -14.39 6.80 1.38
C HIS A 287 -12.90 6.68 1.05
N LEU A 288 -12.06 6.30 2.04
CA LEU A 288 -10.62 6.11 1.84
C LEU A 288 -10.32 4.92 0.93
N TYR A 289 -11.08 3.82 1.06
CA TYR A 289 -10.92 2.64 0.22
C TYR A 289 -11.25 2.97 -1.25
N VAL A 290 -12.38 3.64 -1.51
CA VAL A 290 -12.77 4.06 -2.86
C VAL A 290 -11.74 5.05 -3.45
N ALA A 291 -11.22 5.99 -2.65
CA ALA A 291 -10.17 6.90 -3.08
C ALA A 291 -8.86 6.17 -3.44
N MET A 292 -8.46 5.16 -2.67
CA MET A 292 -7.31 4.31 -2.98
C MET A 292 -7.48 3.57 -4.31
N ILE A 293 -8.61 2.87 -4.52
CA ILE A 293 -8.86 2.15 -5.78
C ILE A 293 -8.83 3.09 -7.00
N ILE A 294 -9.37 4.31 -6.86
CA ILE A 294 -9.32 5.33 -7.92
C ILE A 294 -7.89 5.83 -8.15
N THR A 295 -7.13 6.14 -7.10
CA THR A 295 -5.74 6.61 -7.25
C THR A 295 -4.82 5.53 -7.82
N ASP A 296 -4.91 4.29 -7.35
CA ASP A 296 -4.16 3.14 -7.87
C ASP A 296 -4.49 2.88 -9.35
N SER A 297 -5.78 2.94 -9.73
CA SER A 297 -6.21 2.81 -11.13
C SER A 297 -5.68 3.95 -12.02
N LEU A 298 -5.71 5.19 -11.53
CA LEU A 298 -5.15 6.35 -12.24
C LEU A 298 -3.63 6.26 -12.39
N LEU A 299 -2.93 5.76 -11.37
CA LEU A 299 -1.49 5.50 -11.41
C LEU A 299 -1.18 4.39 -12.42
N LEU A 300 -1.87 3.25 -12.39
CA LEU A 300 -1.69 2.16 -13.35
C LEU A 300 -1.92 2.62 -14.80
N VAL A 301 -2.94 3.46 -15.04
CA VAL A 301 -3.19 4.09 -16.36
C VAL A 301 -2.10 5.11 -16.74
N ALA A 302 -1.55 5.86 -15.79
CA ALA A 302 -0.44 6.78 -16.03
C ALA A 302 0.86 6.03 -16.36
N HIS A 303 1.23 5.04 -15.55
CA HIS A 303 2.42 4.19 -15.76
C HIS A 303 2.33 3.42 -17.08
N SER A 304 1.20 2.78 -17.39
CA SER A 304 1.05 2.03 -18.65
C SER A 304 1.12 2.93 -19.90
N ARG A 305 0.45 4.09 -19.89
CA ARG A 305 0.59 5.10 -20.97
C ARG A 305 2.02 5.60 -21.11
N ALA A 306 2.71 5.82 -19.99
CA ALA A 306 4.10 6.25 -20.01
C ALA A 306 5.01 5.19 -20.64
N ALA A 307 4.86 3.90 -20.31
CA ALA A 307 5.62 2.85 -20.98
C ALA A 307 5.31 2.77 -22.49
N VAL A 308 4.04 2.90 -22.90
CA VAL A 308 3.67 2.96 -24.32
C VAL A 308 4.39 4.12 -25.04
N ASP A 309 4.39 5.32 -24.47
CA ASP A 309 5.09 6.47 -25.08
C ASP A 309 6.62 6.27 -25.14
N THR A 310 7.27 5.73 -24.09
CA THR A 310 8.72 5.44 -24.16
C THR A 310 9.03 4.31 -25.15
N SER A 311 8.19 3.27 -25.27
CA SER A 311 8.41 2.18 -26.24
C SER A 311 8.38 2.66 -27.69
N ARG A 312 7.57 3.69 -27.98
CA ARG A 312 7.50 4.35 -29.29
C ARG A 312 8.75 5.18 -29.60
N ILE A 313 9.36 5.79 -28.59
CA ILE A 313 10.56 6.64 -28.72
C ILE A 313 11.85 5.79 -28.82
N VAL A 314 11.94 4.72 -28.03
CA VAL A 314 13.12 3.83 -27.96
C VAL A 314 13.11 2.75 -29.07
N GLY A 315 11.97 2.54 -29.73
CA GLY A 315 11.76 1.55 -30.77
C GLY A 315 11.52 0.15 -30.22
N TRP A 316 10.51 -0.55 -30.73
CA TRP A 316 10.12 -1.88 -30.21
C TRP A 316 11.21 -2.96 -30.45
N SER A 317 12.04 -2.80 -31.49
CA SER A 317 13.16 -3.69 -31.80
C SER A 317 14.17 -3.78 -30.66
N SER A 318 14.49 -2.65 -30.02
CA SER A 318 15.43 -2.53 -28.90
C SER A 318 15.05 -3.39 -27.68
N PHE A 319 13.78 -3.80 -27.58
CA PHE A 319 13.27 -4.63 -26.48
C PHE A 319 13.35 -6.14 -26.74
N ARG A 320 13.82 -6.58 -27.92
CA ARG A 320 13.96 -8.02 -28.27
C ARG A 320 15.34 -8.61 -28.06
N GLY A 321 16.37 -7.80 -27.78
CA GLY A 321 17.68 -8.24 -27.25
C GLY A 321 18.40 -9.29 -28.09
N VAL A 322 19.10 -8.86 -29.15
CA VAL A 322 20.03 -9.70 -29.94
C VAL A 322 21.40 -9.02 -30.14
N ASP A 323 21.50 -7.69 -30.02
CA ASP A 323 22.77 -6.97 -30.11
C ASP A 323 23.43 -6.80 -28.72
N ASP A 324 24.64 -7.34 -28.54
CA ASP A 324 25.47 -7.32 -27.32
C ASP A 324 26.03 -5.91 -26.99
N THR A 325 25.16 -4.91 -26.89
CA THR A 325 25.53 -3.58 -26.41
C THR A 325 25.21 -3.41 -24.93
N VAL A 326 26.20 -2.97 -24.15
CA VAL A 326 26.14 -2.80 -22.67
C VAL A 326 25.00 -1.88 -22.20
N TYR A 327 24.38 -1.11 -23.10
CA TYR A 327 23.23 -0.26 -22.81
C TYR A 327 21.89 -1.02 -22.70
N GLY A 328 21.76 -2.24 -23.20
CA GLY A 328 20.51 -3.01 -23.24
C GLY A 328 19.86 -3.23 -21.86
N ASP A 329 20.66 -3.49 -20.83
CA ASP A 329 20.20 -3.80 -19.48
C ASP A 329 19.62 -2.59 -18.72
N SER A 330 19.82 -1.37 -19.22
CA SER A 330 19.39 -0.13 -18.55
C SER A 330 18.14 0.51 -19.16
N THR A 331 17.84 0.23 -20.44
CA THR A 331 16.75 0.89 -21.20
C THR A 331 15.34 0.61 -20.67
N TRP A 332 15.10 -0.53 -20.03
CA TRP A 332 13.78 -0.86 -19.47
C TRP A 332 13.49 -0.16 -18.13
N LEU A 333 14.51 0.11 -17.30
CA LEU A 333 14.36 0.90 -16.06
C LEU A 333 13.89 2.32 -16.36
N LEU A 334 14.40 2.86 -17.47
CA LEU A 334 14.07 4.16 -18.08
C LEU A 334 12.55 4.34 -18.34
N MET A 335 11.81 3.24 -18.51
CA MET A 335 10.36 3.25 -18.74
C MET A 335 9.55 3.43 -17.46
N TYR A 336 9.84 2.64 -16.42
CA TYR A 336 9.09 2.66 -15.16
C TYR A 336 9.39 3.92 -14.34
N ARG A 337 10.66 4.33 -14.35
CA ARG A 337 11.22 5.40 -13.51
C ARG A 337 10.70 6.81 -13.83
N SER A 338 10.34 7.09 -15.09
CA SER A 338 10.21 8.48 -15.57
C SER A 338 9.10 9.31 -14.91
N LEU A 339 8.12 8.71 -14.23
CA LEU A 339 6.99 9.47 -13.67
C LEU A 339 7.25 10.05 -12.27
N TYR A 340 8.18 9.48 -11.49
CA TYR A 340 8.47 9.89 -10.10
C TYR A 340 9.23 11.23 -9.96
N ARG A 341 9.26 12.04 -11.02
CA ARG A 341 9.66 13.47 -11.00
C ARG A 341 8.50 14.42 -11.23
N SER A 342 7.33 13.96 -11.68
CA SER A 342 6.15 14.80 -11.82
C SER A 342 5.49 15.01 -10.46
N GLY A 343 5.37 16.27 -10.02
CA GLY A 343 4.85 16.60 -8.68
C GLY A 343 3.46 16.03 -8.41
N CYS A 344 2.58 16.01 -9.42
CA CYS A 344 1.24 15.42 -9.29
C CYS A 344 1.29 13.89 -9.09
N ILE A 345 2.21 13.19 -9.75
CA ILE A 345 2.34 11.74 -9.65
C ILE A 345 3.07 11.34 -8.37
N VAL A 346 4.09 12.11 -7.95
CA VAL A 346 4.73 11.97 -6.64
C VAL A 346 3.70 12.15 -5.51
N PHE A 347 2.84 13.17 -5.60
CA PHE A 347 1.74 13.36 -4.64
C PHE A 347 0.77 12.16 -4.61
N LEU A 348 0.30 11.71 -5.79
CA LEU A 348 -0.62 10.56 -5.89
C LEU A 348 0.01 9.25 -5.39
N THR A 349 1.29 8.99 -5.66
CA THR A 349 1.99 7.78 -5.17
C THR A 349 2.24 7.81 -3.67
N ILE A 350 2.51 8.98 -3.08
CA ILE A 350 2.60 9.14 -1.62
C ILE A 350 1.22 8.93 -0.97
N LEU A 351 0.17 9.51 -1.54
CA LEU A 351 -1.20 9.34 -1.05
C LEU A 351 -1.68 7.88 -1.15
N SER A 352 -1.46 7.23 -2.31
CA SER A 352 -1.73 5.81 -2.53
C SER A 352 -0.97 4.94 -1.51
N GLY A 353 0.34 5.10 -1.37
CA GLY A 353 1.14 4.29 -0.45
C GLY A 353 0.75 4.45 1.02
N ILE A 354 0.37 5.65 1.46
CA ILE A 354 -0.09 5.90 2.84
C ILE A 354 -1.47 5.28 3.09
N ILE A 355 -2.43 5.39 2.15
CA ILE A 355 -3.76 4.77 2.32
C ILE A 355 -3.67 3.24 2.20
N SER A 356 -2.87 2.75 1.25
CA SER A 356 -2.63 1.31 1.04
C SER A 356 -1.93 0.65 2.23
N TRP A 357 -1.22 1.39 3.08
CA TRP A 357 -0.69 0.87 4.34
C TRP A 357 -1.81 0.46 5.31
N PHE A 358 -2.89 1.24 5.43
CA PHE A 358 -4.03 0.88 6.28
C PHE A 358 -4.81 -0.33 5.72
N VAL A 359 -4.86 -0.49 4.39
CA VAL A 359 -5.38 -1.71 3.73
C VAL A 359 -4.38 -2.89 3.84
N GLY A 360 -3.18 -2.65 4.36
CA GLY A 360 -2.23 -3.67 4.82
C GLY A 360 -2.65 -4.39 6.11
N LEU A 361 -3.55 -3.82 6.92
CA LEU A 361 -3.95 -4.39 8.21
C LEU A 361 -4.72 -5.73 8.09
N PRO A 362 -5.65 -5.94 7.12
CA PRO A 362 -6.16 -7.27 6.79
C PRO A 362 -5.05 -8.28 6.44
N PHE A 363 -4.07 -7.88 5.62
CA PHE A 363 -2.96 -8.74 5.23
C PHE A 363 -2.03 -9.09 6.41
N ALA A 364 -1.93 -8.22 7.42
CA ALA A 364 -1.24 -8.50 8.66
C ALA A 364 -1.89 -9.66 9.46
N LEU A 365 -3.22 -9.73 9.48
CA LEU A 365 -3.96 -10.83 10.13
C LEU A 365 -3.88 -12.14 9.32
N MET A 366 -3.72 -12.03 8.00
CA MET A 366 -3.45 -13.17 7.11
C MET A 366 -2.03 -13.73 7.27
N TRP A 367 -1.06 -12.92 7.71
CA TRP A 367 0.33 -13.36 7.93
C TRP A 367 0.43 -14.51 8.92
N CYS A 368 -0.34 -14.49 10.01
CA CYS A 368 -0.28 -15.55 11.02
C CYS A 368 -0.93 -16.87 10.57
N SER A 369 -1.67 -16.90 9.45
CA SER A 369 -2.80 -17.84 9.31
C SER A 369 -2.92 -18.59 7.97
N ASN A 370 -2.41 -18.07 6.83
CA ASN A 370 -2.37 -18.82 5.54
C ASN A 370 -1.05 -18.57 4.78
N ALA A 371 -0.45 -19.62 4.20
CA ALA A 371 0.75 -19.53 3.37
C ALA A 371 0.57 -18.65 2.12
N GLU A 372 -0.58 -18.73 1.44
CA GLU A 372 -0.88 -17.86 0.29
C GLU A 372 -0.98 -16.40 0.73
N GLY A 373 -1.71 -16.16 1.83
CA GLY A 373 -1.83 -14.84 2.46
C GLY A 373 -0.48 -14.24 2.86
N LYS A 374 0.45 -15.04 3.40
CA LYS A 374 1.84 -14.63 3.68
C LYS A 374 2.55 -14.11 2.43
N THR A 375 2.44 -14.79 1.29
CA THR A 375 3.10 -14.34 0.05
C THR A 375 2.57 -12.98 -0.42
N TYR A 376 1.25 -12.80 -0.43
CA TYR A 376 0.66 -11.51 -0.82
C TYR A 376 1.01 -10.40 0.19
N ALA A 377 0.92 -10.67 1.50
CA ALA A 377 1.25 -9.70 2.54
C ALA A 377 2.66 -9.12 2.37
N VAL A 378 3.65 -9.97 2.08
CA VAL A 378 5.03 -9.54 1.77
C VAL A 378 5.11 -8.79 0.45
N LEU A 379 4.45 -9.26 -0.62
CA LEU A 379 4.45 -8.56 -1.92
C LEU A 379 3.79 -7.16 -1.84
N SER A 380 2.78 -6.99 -0.99
CA SER A 380 2.17 -5.70 -0.72
C SER A 380 3.05 -4.82 0.19
N ALA A 381 3.65 -5.38 1.26
CA ALA A 381 4.57 -4.65 2.13
C ALA A 381 5.85 -4.16 1.42
N ILE A 382 6.37 -4.93 0.44
CA ILE A 382 7.52 -4.53 -0.39
C ILE A 382 7.28 -3.18 -1.09
N ARG A 383 6.02 -2.82 -1.41
CA ARG A 383 5.62 -1.57 -2.11
C ARG A 383 6.10 -0.29 -1.43
N VAL A 384 6.47 -0.35 -0.15
CA VAL A 384 7.13 0.74 0.58
C VAL A 384 8.38 1.27 -0.16
N TRP A 385 9.02 0.46 -1.01
CA TRP A 385 10.11 0.92 -1.88
C TRP A 385 9.74 2.14 -2.75
N VAL A 386 8.48 2.26 -3.18
CA VAL A 386 8.00 3.40 -3.99
C VAL A 386 7.93 4.68 -3.14
N LEU A 387 7.45 4.58 -1.90
CA LEU A 387 7.46 5.69 -0.95
C LEU A 387 8.89 6.16 -0.68
N VAL A 388 9.83 5.23 -0.49
CA VAL A 388 11.25 5.54 -0.30
C VAL A 388 11.85 6.25 -1.51
N VAL A 389 11.58 5.80 -2.75
CA VAL A 389 12.04 6.50 -3.97
C VAL A 389 11.48 7.94 -4.05
N CYS A 390 10.21 8.13 -3.73
CA CYS A 390 9.60 9.47 -3.71
C CYS A 390 10.22 10.36 -2.61
N LEU A 391 10.44 9.83 -1.40
CA LEU A 391 11.09 10.55 -0.31
C LEU A 391 12.55 10.92 -0.64
N LEU A 392 13.34 10.00 -1.20
CA LEU A 392 14.70 10.26 -1.67
C LEU A 392 14.73 11.36 -2.73
N ASN A 393 13.81 11.34 -3.71
CA ASN A 393 13.70 12.38 -4.72
C ASN A 393 13.35 13.76 -4.11
N ILE A 394 12.47 13.81 -3.10
CA ILE A 394 12.09 15.06 -2.41
C ILE A 394 13.27 15.59 -1.57
N MET A 395 13.86 14.76 -0.71
CA MET A 395 14.99 15.15 0.14
C MET A 395 16.19 15.60 -0.68
N TRP A 396 16.52 14.88 -1.76
CA TRP A 396 17.61 15.29 -2.65
C TRP A 396 17.28 16.59 -3.39
N GLY A 397 16.04 16.76 -3.86
CA GLY A 397 15.59 18.01 -4.48
C GLY A 397 15.68 19.23 -3.55
N VAL A 398 15.50 19.05 -2.23
CA VAL A 398 15.77 20.09 -1.23
C VAL A 398 17.28 20.35 -1.12
N PHE A 399 18.11 19.31 -0.99
CA PHE A 399 19.57 19.47 -0.90
C PHE A 399 20.18 20.18 -2.11
N VAL A 400 19.74 19.83 -3.33
CA VAL A 400 20.18 20.46 -4.59
C VAL A 400 19.84 21.95 -4.63
N ARG A 401 18.66 22.35 -4.14
CA ARG A 401 18.27 23.77 -4.04
C ARG A 401 19.16 24.56 -3.08
N VAL A 402 19.74 23.92 -2.06
CA VAL A 402 20.60 24.59 -1.08
C VAL A 402 22.06 24.66 -1.55
N ARG A 403 22.61 23.59 -2.17
CA ARG A 403 24.01 23.56 -2.68
C ARG A 403 24.18 22.73 -3.97
N GLU A 404 23.67 23.26 -5.07
CA GLU A 404 23.67 22.66 -6.41
C GLU A 404 25.04 22.10 -6.86
N SER A 405 26.12 22.89 -6.72
CA SER A 405 27.48 22.47 -7.13
C SER A 405 28.06 21.34 -6.26
N ARG A 406 27.74 21.30 -4.95
CA ARG A 406 28.12 20.18 -4.09
C ARG A 406 27.29 18.93 -4.40
N ALA A 407 26.00 19.12 -4.70
CA ALA A 407 25.13 18.03 -5.11
C ALA A 407 25.61 17.38 -6.42
N TYR A 408 26.03 18.18 -7.41
CA TYR A 408 26.63 17.66 -8.64
C TYR A 408 27.88 16.80 -8.37
N ASN A 409 28.80 17.26 -7.53
CA ASN A 409 30.01 16.49 -7.19
C ASN A 409 29.70 15.18 -6.46
N VAL A 410 28.66 15.14 -5.61
CA VAL A 410 28.18 13.90 -4.98
C VAL A 410 27.56 12.96 -6.03
N VAL A 411 26.71 13.48 -6.91
CA VAL A 411 26.05 12.72 -7.98
C VAL A 411 27.04 12.17 -9.00
N LYS A 412 28.14 12.87 -9.30
CA LYS A 412 29.19 12.35 -10.19
C LYS A 412 29.99 11.19 -9.57
N CYS A 413 30.11 11.13 -8.24
CA CYS A 413 30.83 10.06 -7.53
C CYS A 413 29.92 8.94 -6.97
N THR A 414 28.60 9.16 -6.90
CA THR A 414 27.65 8.23 -6.28
C THR A 414 26.32 8.21 -7.02
N PHE A 415 25.72 7.02 -7.08
CA PHE A 415 24.36 6.82 -7.56
C PHE A 415 23.73 5.60 -6.90
N ILE A 416 22.40 5.60 -6.83
CA ILE A 416 21.62 4.44 -6.40
C ILE A 416 20.60 4.07 -7.48
N THR A 417 20.46 2.77 -7.78
CA THR A 417 19.47 2.29 -8.75
C THR A 417 18.11 2.04 -8.08
N PRO A 418 16.98 2.16 -8.80
CA PRO A 418 15.67 1.75 -8.25
C PRO A 418 15.64 0.28 -7.80
N LEU A 419 16.45 -0.58 -8.44
CA LEU A 419 16.62 -1.97 -8.04
C LEU A 419 17.35 -2.13 -6.71
N GLU A 420 18.40 -1.36 -6.45
CA GLU A 420 19.05 -1.33 -5.14
C GLU A 420 18.07 -0.89 -4.05
N VAL A 421 17.24 0.12 -4.29
CA VAL A 421 16.19 0.52 -3.33
C VAL A 421 15.18 -0.61 -3.12
N LEU A 422 14.72 -1.28 -4.19
CA LEU A 422 13.77 -2.40 -4.12
C LEU A 422 14.36 -3.61 -3.38
N VAL A 423 15.63 -3.97 -3.62
CA VAL A 423 16.32 -5.07 -2.94
C VAL A 423 16.55 -4.75 -1.46
N VAL A 424 17.01 -3.54 -1.12
CA VAL A 424 17.16 -3.09 0.27
C VAL A 424 15.81 -3.04 0.99
N SER A 425 14.76 -2.59 0.31
CA SER A 425 13.38 -2.59 0.84
C SER A 425 12.85 -4.00 1.05
N GLY A 426 13.09 -4.91 0.11
CA GLY A 426 12.74 -6.33 0.23
C GLY A 426 13.41 -6.98 1.42
N LEU A 427 14.73 -6.79 1.58
CA LEU A 427 15.48 -7.30 2.72
C LEU A 427 14.95 -6.75 4.05
N ALA A 428 14.80 -5.42 4.18
CA ALA A 428 14.27 -4.79 5.39
C ALA A 428 12.87 -5.31 5.75
N VAL A 429 11.96 -5.37 4.76
CA VAL A 429 10.60 -5.92 4.95
C VAL A 429 10.64 -7.40 5.37
N THR A 430 11.55 -8.21 4.82
CA THR A 430 11.67 -9.63 5.24
C THR A 430 12.16 -9.79 6.68
N PHE A 431 13.10 -8.96 7.15
CA PHE A 431 13.55 -9.00 8.54
C PHE A 431 12.49 -8.49 9.52
N GLU A 432 11.80 -7.39 9.20
CA GLU A 432 10.80 -6.77 10.10
C GLU A 432 9.39 -7.39 10.01
N THR A 433 9.18 -8.48 9.25
CA THR A 433 7.85 -9.12 9.05
C THR A 433 7.06 -9.32 10.35
N THR A 434 7.67 -9.89 11.38
CA THR A 434 7.03 -10.14 12.69
C THR A 434 6.48 -8.85 13.33
N ARG A 435 7.21 -7.73 13.18
CA ARG A 435 6.83 -6.43 13.74
C ARG A 435 5.82 -5.70 12.86
N LEU A 436 5.98 -5.77 11.54
CA LEU A 436 5.05 -5.20 10.56
C LEU A 436 3.65 -5.79 10.71
N PHE A 437 3.55 -7.11 10.91
CA PHE A 437 2.27 -7.81 10.92
C PHE A 437 1.67 -8.02 12.34
N GLY A 438 2.48 -8.04 13.40
CA GLY A 438 1.97 -8.10 14.78
C GLY A 438 1.14 -6.88 15.24
N VAL A 439 1.18 -5.78 14.47
CA VAL A 439 0.46 -4.53 14.77
C VAL A 439 -1.06 -4.71 14.81
N ALA A 440 -1.62 -5.63 14.02
CA ALA A 440 -3.07 -5.86 14.01
C ALA A 440 -3.56 -6.56 15.30
N ASP A 441 -2.79 -7.50 15.86
CA ASP A 441 -3.10 -8.13 17.14
C ASP A 441 -2.98 -7.12 18.30
N VAL A 442 -1.95 -6.27 18.26
CA VAL A 442 -1.79 -5.16 19.22
C VAL A 442 -2.97 -4.19 19.15
N ARG A 443 -3.42 -3.83 17.93
CA ARG A 443 -4.59 -2.97 17.73
C ARG A 443 -5.85 -3.55 18.40
N ARG A 444 -6.14 -4.84 18.15
CA ARG A 444 -7.36 -5.50 18.64
C ARG A 444 -7.41 -5.63 20.15
N ARG A 445 -6.26 -5.83 20.80
CA ARG A 445 -6.12 -5.81 22.26
C ARG A 445 -6.40 -4.41 22.82
N LEU A 446 -5.80 -3.38 22.22
CA LEU A 446 -6.01 -1.97 22.64
C LEU A 446 -7.43 -1.45 22.41
N GLU A 447 -8.16 -2.01 21.44
CA GLU A 447 -9.58 -1.70 21.21
C GLU A 447 -10.53 -2.59 22.03
N GLY A 448 -10.05 -3.60 22.76
CA GLY A 448 -10.93 -4.55 23.47
C GLY A 448 -11.77 -5.40 22.51
N GLN A 449 -11.28 -5.68 21.30
CA GLN A 449 -11.88 -6.66 20.39
C GLN A 449 -11.38 -8.09 20.65
N GLN A 450 -10.33 -8.24 21.47
CA GLN A 450 -9.80 -9.52 21.93
C GLN A 450 -9.43 -9.37 23.41
N THR A 451 -10.03 -10.19 24.25
CA THR A 451 -9.74 -10.25 25.70
C THR A 451 -8.71 -11.35 25.96
N ILE A 452 -7.80 -11.09 26.88
CA ILE A 452 -6.70 -11.98 27.27
C ILE A 452 -6.74 -12.10 28.79
N ASP A 453 -6.84 -13.33 29.27
CA ASP A 453 -6.98 -13.63 30.70
C ASP A 453 -5.83 -14.55 31.15
N SER A 454 -4.94 -14.00 31.97
CA SER A 454 -3.85 -14.71 32.64
C SER A 454 -4.20 -15.18 34.05
N ASP A 455 -5.36 -14.77 34.58
CA ASP A 455 -5.64 -14.74 36.00
C ASP A 455 -6.69 -15.80 36.39
N ALA A 456 -7.58 -16.15 35.46
CA ALA A 456 -8.51 -17.27 35.61
C ALA A 456 -7.82 -18.63 35.78
N PHE A 457 -6.66 -18.85 35.14
CA PHE A 457 -5.97 -20.15 35.10
C PHE A 457 -4.46 -19.98 35.30
N PRO A 458 -3.94 -20.16 36.54
CA PRO A 458 -2.52 -19.99 36.83
C PRO A 458 -1.62 -20.80 35.88
N GLY A 459 -0.72 -20.11 35.17
CA GLY A 459 0.22 -20.72 34.22
C GLY A 459 -0.34 -20.98 32.81
N ARG A 460 -1.60 -20.64 32.51
CA ARG A 460 -2.20 -20.73 31.17
C ARG A 460 -2.82 -19.38 30.78
N ILE A 461 -2.72 -19.00 29.51
CA ILE A 461 -3.31 -17.76 29.00
C ILE A 461 -4.55 -18.10 28.17
N ALA A 462 -5.73 -17.69 28.63
CA ALA A 462 -6.98 -17.84 27.90
C ALA A 462 -7.23 -16.63 27.01
N VAL A 463 -7.85 -16.83 25.84
CA VAL A 463 -8.14 -15.78 24.85
C VAL A 463 -9.56 -15.94 24.30
N SER A 464 -10.28 -14.83 24.17
CA SER A 464 -11.62 -14.79 23.57
C SER A 464 -11.78 -13.59 22.63
N ASN A 465 -12.64 -13.75 21.62
CA ASN A 465 -13.15 -12.63 20.83
C ASN A 465 -14.14 -11.81 21.70
N ALA A 466 -14.12 -10.49 21.60
CA ALA A 466 -14.74 -9.60 22.59
C ALA A 466 -15.56 -8.47 21.97
N TYR A 467 -16.57 -7.99 22.70
CA TYR A 467 -17.42 -6.86 22.30
C TYR A 467 -17.20 -5.65 23.22
N ASN A 468 -16.55 -4.62 22.69
CA ASN A 468 -16.37 -3.34 23.38
C ASN A 468 -17.21 -2.23 22.71
N GLU A 469 -18.33 -1.86 23.34
CA GLU A 469 -19.22 -0.77 22.85
C GLU A 469 -18.47 0.57 22.70
N ASN A 470 -17.46 0.84 23.53
CA ASN A 470 -16.71 2.09 23.50
C ASN A 470 -16.04 2.36 22.14
N VAL A 471 -15.72 1.31 21.36
CA VAL A 471 -15.12 1.45 20.02
C VAL A 471 -16.07 2.13 19.02
N ASP A 472 -17.39 1.95 19.18
CA ASP A 472 -18.38 2.56 18.30
C ASP A 472 -18.65 4.04 18.61
N GLY A 473 -18.40 4.47 19.87
CA GLY A 473 -18.66 5.84 20.31
C GLY A 473 -17.70 6.89 19.75
N PHE A 474 -16.54 6.50 19.19
CA PHE A 474 -15.52 7.42 18.71
C PHE A 474 -15.72 7.81 17.24
N ALA A 475 -16.30 9.00 17.01
CA ALA A 475 -16.46 9.60 15.68
C ALA A 475 -15.15 9.89 14.92
N THR A 476 -13.98 9.85 15.59
CA THR A 476 -12.66 10.00 14.97
C THR A 476 -11.64 9.09 15.63
N THR A 477 -10.69 8.56 14.85
CA THR A 477 -9.62 7.70 15.37
C THR A 477 -8.68 8.53 16.26
N SER A 478 -8.34 8.03 17.45
CA SER A 478 -7.44 8.76 18.36
C SER A 478 -6.05 8.97 17.74
N PRO A 479 -5.39 10.13 17.97
CA PRO A 479 -4.07 10.39 17.39
C PRO A 479 -3.00 9.44 17.92
N HIS A 480 -3.18 8.87 19.12
CA HIS A 480 -2.31 7.85 19.67
C HIS A 480 -2.43 6.53 18.90
N MET A 481 -3.65 6.06 18.58
CA MET A 481 -3.85 4.86 17.78
C MET A 481 -3.35 5.07 16.34
N LEU A 482 -3.61 6.23 15.73
CA LEU A 482 -3.11 6.55 14.39
C LEU A 482 -1.56 6.60 14.34
N LEU A 483 -0.91 7.09 15.39
CA LEU A 483 0.55 7.03 15.53
C LEU A 483 1.04 5.58 15.70
N LEU A 484 0.35 4.76 16.48
CA LEU A 484 0.69 3.34 16.67
C LEU A 484 0.61 2.55 15.36
N LEU A 485 -0.42 2.80 14.54
CA LEU A 485 -0.59 2.17 13.22
C LEU A 485 0.44 2.65 12.18
N LEU A 486 0.94 3.89 12.27
CA LEU A 486 1.95 4.45 11.34
C LEU A 486 3.40 4.23 11.80
N SER A 487 3.65 4.04 13.09
CA SER A 487 4.96 3.73 13.68
C SER A 487 5.76 2.66 12.92
N PRO A 488 5.24 1.44 12.66
CA PRO A 488 5.95 0.41 11.88
C PRO A 488 6.39 0.87 10.49
N LEU A 489 5.51 1.58 9.76
CA LEU A 489 5.81 2.11 8.43
C LEU A 489 6.93 3.17 8.49
N LEU A 490 6.86 4.10 9.45
CA LEU A 490 7.87 5.14 9.63
C LEU A 490 9.25 4.57 9.96
N ILE A 491 9.29 3.51 10.78
CA ILE A 491 10.52 2.86 11.20
C ILE A 491 11.17 2.10 10.03
N VAL A 492 10.40 1.28 9.30
CA VAL A 492 10.93 0.58 8.11
C VAL A 492 11.36 1.56 7.01
N ILE A 493 10.65 2.68 6.81
CA ILE A 493 11.10 3.75 5.90
C ILE A 493 12.44 4.36 6.37
N ALA A 494 12.61 4.62 7.67
CA ALA A 494 13.84 5.18 8.22
C ALA A 494 15.03 4.19 8.09
N GLU A 495 14.80 2.91 8.36
CA GLU A 495 15.81 1.84 8.23
C GLU A 495 16.23 1.63 6.78
N ILE A 496 15.28 1.59 5.83
CA ILE A 496 15.61 1.53 4.39
C ILE A 496 16.40 2.78 3.96
N ILE A 497 16.03 3.99 4.42
CA ILE A 497 16.79 5.22 4.12
C ILE A 497 18.21 5.14 4.70
N ALA A 498 18.40 4.62 5.92
CA ALA A 498 19.71 4.43 6.52
C ALA A 498 20.58 3.43 5.74
N LEU A 499 20.00 2.30 5.32
CA LEU A 499 20.67 1.30 4.47
C LEU A 499 21.01 1.86 3.08
N VAL A 500 20.13 2.67 2.48
CA VAL A 500 20.39 3.41 1.23
C VAL A 500 21.57 4.37 1.39
N VAL A 501 21.65 5.11 2.49
CA VAL A 501 22.78 6.00 2.78
C VAL A 501 24.07 5.20 2.98
N LEU A 502 24.01 4.04 3.65
CA LEU A 502 25.17 3.16 3.80
C LEU A 502 25.68 2.63 2.45
N VAL A 503 24.78 2.19 1.56
CA VAL A 503 25.13 1.76 0.18
C VAL A 503 25.76 2.90 -0.62
N LEU A 504 25.23 4.13 -0.52
CA LEU A 504 25.80 5.31 -1.17
C LEU A 504 27.19 5.66 -0.62
N LEU A 505 27.42 5.53 0.69
CA LEU A 505 28.73 5.74 1.33
C LEU A 505 29.75 4.67 0.89
N LEU A 506 29.36 3.38 0.89
CA LEU A 506 30.22 2.29 0.43
C LEU A 506 30.61 2.45 -1.04
N LYS A 507 29.65 2.78 -1.92
CA LYS A 507 29.93 3.14 -3.33
C LYS A 507 30.88 4.33 -3.43
N SER A 508 30.66 5.40 -2.65
CA SER A 508 31.52 6.60 -2.63
C SER A 508 32.97 6.25 -2.29
N MET A 509 33.18 5.42 -1.27
CA MET A 509 34.51 4.98 -0.84
C MET A 509 35.16 4.06 -1.88
N TYR A 510 34.41 3.12 -2.46
CA TYR A 510 34.88 2.21 -3.50
C TYR A 510 35.33 2.97 -4.76
N TYR A 511 34.49 3.85 -5.31
CA TYR A 511 34.83 4.62 -6.51
C TYR A 511 35.96 5.62 -6.26
N ARG A 512 36.05 6.24 -5.08
CA ARG A 512 37.22 7.06 -4.71
C ARG A 512 38.50 6.24 -4.60
N HIS A 513 38.42 5.01 -4.10
CA HIS A 513 39.59 4.12 -4.02
C HIS A 513 40.04 3.69 -5.42
N GLN A 514 39.12 3.30 -6.31
CA GLN A 514 39.45 3.02 -7.72
C GLN A 514 40.02 4.25 -8.44
N LEU A 515 39.46 5.45 -8.25
CA LEU A 515 40.01 6.67 -8.83
C LEU A 515 41.45 6.91 -8.37
N LEU A 516 41.74 6.76 -7.08
CA LEU A 516 43.10 6.92 -6.52
C LEU A 516 44.08 5.82 -6.96
N LEU A 517 43.59 4.62 -7.30
CA LEU A 517 44.42 3.57 -7.92
C LEU A 517 44.71 3.92 -9.38
N GLN A 518 43.70 4.30 -10.16
CA GLN A 518 43.84 4.65 -11.57
C GLN A 518 44.65 5.94 -11.79
N GLU A 519 44.56 6.92 -10.87
CA GLU A 519 45.44 8.10 -10.84
C GLU A 519 46.91 7.72 -10.56
N ARG A 520 47.16 6.73 -9.67
CA ARG A 520 48.52 6.22 -9.42
C ARG A 520 49.07 5.44 -10.61
N GLU A 521 48.24 4.60 -11.24
CA GLU A 521 48.60 3.86 -12.45
C GLU A 521 48.92 4.82 -13.60
N ALA A 522 48.05 5.80 -13.87
CA ALA A 522 48.28 6.83 -14.87
C ALA A 522 49.55 7.65 -14.57
N ALA A 523 49.75 8.10 -13.33
CA ALA A 523 50.97 8.80 -12.93
C ALA A 523 52.23 7.93 -13.11
N SER A 524 52.16 6.62 -12.81
CA SER A 524 53.27 5.69 -13.03
C SER A 524 53.56 5.46 -14.52
N SER A 525 52.53 5.34 -15.37
CA SER A 525 52.71 5.19 -16.81
C SER A 525 53.33 6.44 -17.47
N VAL A 526 53.00 7.64 -16.97
CA VAL A 526 53.62 8.90 -17.42
C VAL A 526 55.05 9.04 -16.89
N ALA A 527 55.33 8.56 -15.67
CA ALA A 527 56.68 8.55 -15.09
C ALA A 527 57.62 7.49 -15.68
N VAL A 528 57.10 6.50 -16.43
CA VAL A 528 57.87 5.44 -17.11
C VAL A 528 58.05 5.73 -18.61
N VAL A 529 57.61 6.90 -19.10
CA VAL A 529 58.13 7.48 -20.36
C VAL A 529 59.51 8.10 -20.07
N ASP A 530 60.47 7.22 -19.82
CA ASP A 530 61.87 7.61 -19.59
C ASP A 530 62.57 7.96 -20.92
N PHE A 531 63.65 8.74 -20.85
CA PHE A 531 64.08 9.63 -21.95
C PHE A 531 64.82 8.98 -23.14
N ASP A 532 64.78 7.65 -23.26
CA ASP A 532 65.82 6.84 -23.92
C ASP A 532 65.51 6.34 -25.35
N ASN A 533 64.46 6.81 -26.04
CA ASN A 533 64.21 6.39 -27.43
C ASN A 533 63.63 7.47 -28.36
N ILE A 534 64.48 8.42 -28.77
CA ILE A 534 64.16 9.46 -29.77
C ILE A 534 64.53 9.04 -31.21
N ASP A 535 65.50 8.13 -31.38
CA ASP A 535 66.19 7.88 -32.65
C ASP A 535 65.66 6.69 -33.49
N GLN A 536 64.42 6.21 -33.25
CA GLN A 536 63.94 4.96 -33.90
C GLN A 536 62.55 5.00 -34.57
N HIS A 537 61.98 6.18 -34.85
CA HIS A 537 60.71 6.33 -35.59
C HIS A 537 60.83 7.23 -36.83
N LEU A 538 61.73 6.84 -37.73
CA LEU A 538 61.54 7.01 -39.17
C LEU A 538 61.27 5.61 -39.77
N ASP A 539 60.47 5.55 -40.84
CA ASP A 539 60.09 4.35 -41.60
C ASP A 539 59.26 3.27 -40.87
N ASP A 540 57.96 3.54 -40.63
CA ASP A 540 56.87 2.68 -41.15
C ASP A 540 55.48 3.37 -41.08
N PRO A 541 54.47 2.95 -41.87
CA PRO A 541 53.17 3.62 -41.95
C PRO A 541 52.18 3.17 -40.85
N THR A 542 51.22 4.04 -40.55
CA THR A 542 50.21 3.89 -39.50
C THR A 542 49.38 2.60 -39.58
N PRO A 543 49.42 1.72 -38.57
CA PRO A 543 48.31 0.81 -38.28
C PRO A 543 47.16 1.55 -37.57
N GLU A 544 45.93 1.11 -37.81
CA GLU A 544 44.73 1.76 -37.29
C GLU A 544 44.64 1.70 -35.76
N HIS A 545 44.26 2.81 -35.11
CA HIS A 545 43.87 2.79 -33.70
C HIS A 545 42.53 2.08 -33.53
N THR A 546 42.58 0.76 -33.28
CA THR A 546 41.44 0.00 -32.78
C THR A 546 40.88 0.67 -31.53
N SER A 547 39.61 1.07 -31.58
CA SER A 547 38.96 1.83 -30.52
C SER A 547 38.83 1.02 -29.23
N SER A 548 39.74 1.29 -28.28
CA SER A 548 39.78 0.70 -26.95
C SER A 548 38.44 0.86 -26.21
N THR A 549 37.66 -0.23 -26.10
CA THR A 549 36.37 -0.31 -25.41
C THR A 549 36.51 -0.38 -23.88
N VAL A 550 37.40 0.43 -23.33
CA VAL A 550 37.63 0.61 -21.89
C VAL A 550 36.93 1.91 -21.43
N PRO A 551 36.26 1.95 -20.26
CA PRO A 551 35.56 3.15 -19.81
C PRO A 551 36.52 4.35 -19.61
N LEU A 552 36.41 5.35 -20.49
CA LEU A 552 37.27 6.53 -20.51
C LEU A 552 36.90 7.54 -19.41
N LEU A 553 37.26 7.21 -18.15
CA LEU A 553 37.37 8.18 -17.05
C LEU A 553 38.68 9.02 -17.15
N ILE A 554 39.13 9.30 -18.36
CA ILE A 554 40.39 9.98 -18.65
C ILE A 554 40.13 11.45 -19.02
N ARG A 555 41.06 12.32 -18.60
CA ARG A 555 41.27 13.72 -19.03
C ARG A 555 40.42 14.80 -18.37
N GLY A 556 41.13 15.71 -17.69
CA GLY A 556 40.68 17.07 -17.40
C GLY A 556 40.14 17.29 -15.98
N GLN A 557 40.67 18.32 -15.32
CA GLN A 557 40.09 18.86 -14.09
C GLN A 557 38.60 19.17 -14.30
N ALA A 558 37.75 18.83 -13.32
CA ALA A 558 36.33 19.13 -13.40
C ALA A 558 36.12 20.65 -13.51
N LYS A 559 35.75 21.11 -14.73
CA LYS A 559 35.33 22.50 -14.99
C LYS A 559 34.27 22.89 -13.96
N LEU A 560 34.37 24.11 -13.43
CA LEU A 560 33.47 24.62 -12.38
C LEU A 560 32.01 24.37 -12.78
N TYR A 561 31.23 23.69 -11.92
CA TYR A 561 29.88 23.27 -12.29
C TYR A 561 29.03 24.47 -12.74
N HIS A 562 28.51 24.35 -13.96
CA HIS A 562 27.62 25.30 -14.61
C HIS A 562 26.48 24.53 -15.27
N ARG A 563 25.31 25.16 -15.39
CA ARG A 563 24.13 24.55 -16.01
C ARG A 563 24.31 24.43 -17.53
N LEU A 564 23.76 23.39 -18.12
CA LEU A 564 23.65 23.30 -19.59
C LEU A 564 22.44 24.10 -20.10
N PRO A 565 22.41 24.56 -21.37
CA PRO A 565 21.31 25.36 -21.90
C PRO A 565 19.93 24.69 -21.73
N LEU A 566 19.88 23.35 -21.76
CA LEU A 566 18.67 22.59 -21.48
C LEU A 566 18.24 22.67 -20.01
N GLU A 567 19.18 22.66 -19.05
CA GLU A 567 18.89 22.83 -17.61
C GLU A 567 18.43 24.27 -17.30
N GLU A 568 18.90 25.26 -18.05
CA GLU A 568 18.44 26.65 -17.96
C GLU A 568 17.05 26.84 -18.55
N LEU A 569 16.79 26.29 -19.74
CA LEU A 569 15.46 26.28 -20.39
C LEU A 569 14.40 25.62 -19.51
N LEU A 570 14.73 24.49 -18.88
CA LEU A 570 13.88 23.76 -17.94
C LEU A 570 13.85 24.40 -16.53
N ARG A 571 14.67 25.43 -16.28
CA ARG A 571 14.93 26.08 -14.98
C ARG A 571 15.23 25.11 -13.84
N THR A 572 15.72 23.91 -14.16
CA THR A 572 15.90 22.81 -13.22
C THR A 572 17.26 22.13 -13.48
N PRO A 573 18.13 22.00 -12.45
CA PRO A 573 19.44 21.39 -12.62
C PRO A 573 19.29 19.87 -12.63
N ALA A 574 18.89 19.35 -13.79
CA ALA A 574 18.55 17.95 -14.02
C ALA A 574 19.70 17.00 -13.66
N ARG A 575 20.94 17.35 -14.03
CA ARG A 575 22.13 16.55 -13.71
C ARG A 575 22.36 16.50 -12.20
N ALA A 576 22.38 17.65 -11.51
CA ALA A 576 22.56 17.68 -10.06
C ALA A 576 21.42 16.98 -9.27
N ASN A 577 20.22 16.86 -9.84
CA ASN A 577 19.11 16.11 -9.25
C ASN A 577 19.18 14.57 -9.45
N SER A 578 20.09 14.04 -10.27
CA SER A 578 20.13 12.63 -10.71
C SER A 578 20.85 11.64 -9.76
N LEU A 579 20.64 11.78 -8.44
CA LEU A 579 21.23 10.87 -7.43
C LEU A 579 20.74 9.42 -7.61
N VAL A 580 19.43 9.21 -7.56
CA VAL A 580 18.85 7.95 -8.02
C VAL A 580 18.95 7.97 -9.55
N ARG A 581 19.54 6.96 -10.21
CA ARG A 581 19.58 6.85 -11.69
C ARG A 581 19.88 5.41 -12.15
N CYS A 582 19.90 5.17 -13.46
CA CYS A 582 20.03 3.83 -14.06
C CYS A 582 21.43 3.52 -14.61
N CYS A 583 22.20 4.54 -14.99
CA CYS A 583 23.54 4.44 -15.54
C CYS A 583 24.52 5.24 -14.68
N PHE A 584 25.83 4.96 -14.74
CA PHE A 584 26.81 5.74 -14.00
C PHE A 584 26.97 7.16 -14.61
N ASP A 585 27.03 7.26 -15.93
CA ASP A 585 27.31 8.53 -16.62
C ASP A 585 26.12 9.49 -16.57
N VAL A 586 26.41 10.80 -16.57
CA VAL A 586 25.40 11.88 -16.51
C VAL A 586 25.70 12.96 -17.57
N ASP A 587 26.98 13.31 -17.66
CA ASP A 587 27.60 14.12 -18.70
C ASP A 587 28.61 13.27 -19.51
N VAL A 588 28.69 13.51 -20.82
CA VAL A 588 29.75 13.01 -21.71
C VAL A 588 30.57 14.21 -22.19
N VAL A 589 31.90 14.06 -22.25
CA VAL A 589 32.78 15.03 -22.93
C VAL A 589 33.18 14.39 -24.25
N GLU A 590 32.80 15.00 -25.38
CA GLU A 590 33.36 14.60 -26.69
C GLU A 590 34.69 15.33 -26.93
N ASP A 591 35.49 14.89 -27.91
CA ASP A 591 36.86 15.38 -28.14
C ASP A 591 36.96 16.90 -28.40
N ASP A 592 35.86 17.53 -28.83
CA ASP A 592 35.69 18.99 -28.95
C ASP A 592 35.78 19.73 -27.59
N GLY A 593 35.90 19.01 -26.45
CA GLY A 593 35.99 19.58 -25.10
C GLY A 593 34.65 20.10 -24.55
N LEU A 594 33.55 19.81 -25.26
CA LEU A 594 32.17 20.19 -24.96
C LEU A 594 31.47 19.11 -24.12
N THR A 595 30.65 19.55 -23.16
CA THR A 595 29.92 18.69 -22.22
C THR A 595 28.46 18.49 -22.64
N TYR A 596 28.11 17.26 -23.00
CA TYR A 596 26.76 16.87 -23.45
C TYR A 596 25.98 16.15 -22.35
N MET A 597 24.66 16.32 -22.35
CA MET A 597 23.74 15.67 -21.41
C MET A 597 23.21 14.36 -22.01
N LEU A 598 23.34 13.25 -21.28
CA LEU A 598 22.89 11.94 -21.77
C LEU A 598 21.35 11.85 -21.91
N PRO A 599 20.82 11.17 -22.96
CA PRO A 599 19.39 11.10 -23.24
C PRO A 599 18.51 10.58 -22.09
N HIS A 600 19.04 9.63 -21.32
CA HIS A 600 18.31 9.07 -20.18
C HIS A 600 18.04 10.13 -19.09
N VAL A 601 18.92 11.13 -18.95
CA VAL A 601 18.80 12.17 -17.93
C VAL A 601 17.67 13.14 -18.30
N TYR A 602 17.66 13.74 -19.50
CA TYR A 602 16.61 14.72 -19.84
C TYR A 602 15.22 14.08 -20.03
N HIS A 603 15.16 12.82 -20.46
CA HIS A 603 13.92 12.05 -20.55
C HIS A 603 13.30 11.77 -19.16
N GLU A 604 14.11 11.64 -18.10
CA GLU A 604 13.61 11.52 -16.72
C GLU A 604 12.91 12.80 -16.24
N PHE A 605 13.37 13.98 -16.66
CA PHE A 605 12.71 15.27 -16.39
C PHE A 605 11.59 15.59 -17.39
N GLY A 606 11.15 14.60 -18.17
CA GLY A 606 9.98 14.71 -19.05
C GLY A 606 10.24 15.42 -20.38
N VAL A 607 11.49 15.53 -20.84
CA VAL A 607 11.81 16.08 -22.16
C VAL A 607 11.89 14.96 -23.21
N VAL A 608 11.19 15.13 -24.32
CA VAL A 608 11.31 14.29 -25.51
C VAL A 608 11.82 15.14 -26.67
N VAL A 609 12.91 14.69 -27.30
CA VAL A 609 13.34 15.15 -28.63
C VAL A 609 12.62 14.29 -29.66
N SER A 610 11.91 14.91 -30.60
CA SER A 610 11.28 14.22 -31.73
C SER A 610 12.23 14.13 -32.92
N ASP A 611 12.16 13.04 -33.69
CA ASP A 611 12.91 12.80 -34.95
C ASP A 611 12.82 13.94 -35.99
N ALA A 612 11.85 14.84 -35.84
CA ALA A 612 11.64 16.01 -36.68
C ALA A 612 12.23 17.32 -36.10
N GLY A 613 13.13 17.26 -35.11
CA GLY A 613 13.81 18.45 -34.57
C GLY A 613 13.03 19.27 -33.55
N PHE A 614 12.02 18.68 -32.89
CA PHE A 614 11.18 19.40 -31.91
C PHE A 614 11.39 18.92 -30.47
N LEU A 615 11.53 19.86 -29.54
CA LEU A 615 11.46 19.63 -28.10
C LEU A 615 10.00 19.66 -27.63
N ARG A 616 9.59 18.62 -26.88
CA ARG A 616 8.23 18.48 -26.35
C ARG A 616 8.24 17.93 -24.91
N ALA A 617 7.36 18.46 -24.06
CA ALA A 617 7.03 17.84 -22.78
C ALA A 617 6.32 16.49 -22.96
N ARG A 618 6.79 15.49 -22.21
CA ARG A 618 6.15 14.18 -22.00
C ARG A 618 4.78 14.36 -21.34
N TRP A 619 3.84 13.47 -21.64
CA TRP A 619 2.60 13.37 -20.84
C TRP A 619 2.93 13.08 -19.37
N GLY A 620 2.18 13.72 -18.47
CA GLY A 620 2.50 13.79 -17.03
C GLY A 620 3.37 14.99 -16.61
N PHE A 621 4.02 15.70 -17.55
CA PHE A 621 4.94 16.81 -17.27
C PHE A 621 4.46 18.15 -17.86
N SER A 622 3.21 18.53 -17.56
CA SER A 622 2.53 19.71 -18.11
C SER A 622 3.24 21.05 -17.82
N SER A 623 3.97 21.15 -16.71
CA SER A 623 4.68 22.38 -16.29
C SER A 623 6.04 22.60 -16.96
N VAL A 624 6.56 21.62 -17.70
CA VAL A 624 7.99 21.60 -18.09
C VAL A 624 8.26 22.36 -19.38
N ILE A 625 7.48 22.12 -20.44
CA ILE A 625 7.60 22.83 -21.74
C ILE A 625 6.18 23.19 -22.21
N HIS A 626 5.86 24.49 -22.21
CA HIS A 626 4.48 25.00 -22.41
C HIS A 626 4.06 25.16 -23.89
N ARG A 627 5.01 25.13 -24.84
CA ARG A 627 4.79 25.10 -26.30
C ARG A 627 5.82 24.17 -26.92
N ARG A 628 5.53 23.57 -28.08
CA ARG A 628 6.58 22.89 -28.87
C ARG A 628 7.65 23.94 -29.21
N LEU A 629 8.91 23.61 -28.98
CA LEU A 629 10.05 24.47 -29.29
C LEU A 629 10.83 23.82 -30.44
N ASP A 630 11.20 24.62 -31.42
CA ASP A 630 12.03 24.21 -32.54
C ASP A 630 13.49 24.14 -32.07
N VAL A 631 14.21 23.07 -32.42
CA VAL A 631 15.63 22.94 -32.03
C VAL A 631 16.47 24.02 -32.70
N GLU A 632 16.25 24.27 -33.98
CA GLU A 632 17.04 25.23 -34.75
C GLU A 632 16.93 26.65 -34.17
N SER A 633 15.77 27.04 -33.64
CA SER A 633 15.54 28.38 -33.07
C SER A 633 16.21 28.65 -31.71
N PHE A 634 16.81 27.64 -31.07
CA PHE A 634 17.51 27.80 -29.77
C PHE A 634 19.00 27.46 -29.82
N PHE A 635 19.49 26.89 -30.91
CA PHE A 635 20.87 26.40 -31.02
C PHE A 635 21.63 26.87 -32.27
N ALA A 636 20.99 27.60 -33.18
CA ALA A 636 21.69 28.37 -34.21
C ALA A 636 22.28 29.68 -33.61
N PRO A 637 23.48 30.12 -34.04
CA PRO A 637 23.98 31.45 -33.72
C PRO A 637 23.04 32.54 -34.28
N THR A 638 22.64 33.50 -33.46
CA THR A 638 21.92 34.69 -33.92
C THR A 638 22.89 35.72 -34.50
N ASP A 639 23.48 35.39 -35.65
CA ASP A 639 24.11 36.39 -36.50
C ASP A 639 23.04 37.34 -37.09
N GLY A 640 23.46 38.55 -37.44
CA GLY A 640 22.58 39.70 -37.56
C GLY A 640 21.48 39.61 -38.63
N SER A 641 20.23 39.66 -38.18
CA SER A 641 19.06 40.23 -38.88
C SER A 641 18.92 40.01 -40.40
N SER A 642 18.06 39.08 -40.80
CA SER A 642 17.18 39.31 -41.96
C SER A 642 15.79 38.71 -41.73
N SER A 643 14.75 39.48 -42.05
CA SER A 643 13.35 39.08 -41.80
C SER A 643 12.72 38.42 -43.02
N VAL A 644 12.90 37.11 -43.16
CA VAL A 644 12.21 36.29 -44.18
C VAL A 644 11.54 35.09 -43.51
N SER A 645 10.22 35.05 -43.50
CA SER A 645 9.44 33.94 -42.96
C SER A 645 9.53 32.70 -43.86
N PRO A 646 10.02 31.55 -43.39
CA PRO A 646 10.03 30.33 -44.19
C PRO A 646 8.60 29.76 -44.32
N SER A 647 8.12 29.67 -45.56
CA SER A 647 6.90 28.92 -45.88
C SER A 647 7.19 27.41 -45.79
N PRO A 648 6.23 26.56 -45.35
CA PRO A 648 6.48 25.14 -45.16
C PRO A 648 6.71 24.42 -46.49
N LEU A 649 7.97 24.06 -46.77
CA LEU A 649 8.34 23.35 -48.00
C LEU A 649 7.95 21.87 -47.95
N LYS A 650 7.48 21.38 -49.11
CA LYS A 650 6.82 20.09 -49.27
C LYS A 650 7.87 18.98 -49.45
N ARG A 651 8.03 18.10 -48.45
CA ARG A 651 9.03 17.01 -48.43
C ARG A 651 8.90 16.09 -49.66
N GLN A 652 9.88 16.13 -50.56
CA GLN A 652 10.07 15.14 -51.61
C GLN A 652 10.84 13.94 -51.04
N ARG A 653 10.40 12.71 -51.35
CA ARG A 653 11.11 11.48 -50.97
C ARG A 653 12.23 11.21 -51.97
N ILE A 654 13.43 10.99 -51.46
CA ILE A 654 14.47 10.15 -52.06
C ILE A 654 14.86 9.12 -50.98
N GLY A 655 15.19 7.90 -51.39
CA GLY A 655 15.56 6.79 -50.50
C GLY A 655 17.06 6.75 -50.20
N ASP A 656 17.44 5.76 -49.38
CA ASP A 656 18.81 5.35 -49.06
C ASP A 656 19.67 6.40 -48.32
N GLY A 657 20.49 6.08 -47.31
CA GLY A 657 20.65 4.85 -46.53
C GLY A 657 21.60 5.12 -45.35
N HIS A 658 21.40 4.47 -44.19
CA HIS A 658 22.29 4.52 -43.02
C HIS A 658 22.79 5.90 -42.52
N ALA A 659 21.89 6.75 -42.03
CA ALA A 659 22.25 7.85 -41.11
C ALA A 659 21.12 8.16 -40.10
N ALA A 660 21.22 7.62 -38.89
CA ALA A 660 20.31 7.96 -37.80
C ALA A 660 20.74 9.27 -37.13
N GLY A 661 20.21 10.39 -37.61
CA GLY A 661 20.60 11.74 -37.18
C GLY A 661 20.36 12.00 -35.69
N ARG A 662 21.42 11.95 -34.88
CA ARG A 662 21.40 12.40 -33.48
C ARG A 662 21.44 13.93 -33.44
N ALA A 663 20.39 14.57 -32.93
CA ALA A 663 20.42 16.00 -32.61
C ALA A 663 21.45 16.28 -31.50
N LYS A 664 22.53 17.00 -31.82
CA LYS A 664 23.55 17.46 -30.86
C LYS A 664 23.24 18.90 -30.41
N PHE A 665 23.66 19.24 -29.19
CA PHE A 665 23.37 20.52 -28.55
C PHE A 665 24.61 21.03 -27.81
N ALA A 666 25.08 22.24 -28.12
CA ALA A 666 26.28 22.85 -27.54
C ALA A 666 26.09 24.35 -27.26
N LEU A 667 27.02 24.96 -26.53
CA LEU A 667 27.11 26.41 -26.34
C LEU A 667 28.59 26.83 -26.25
N ASN A 668 28.97 27.91 -26.93
CA ASN A 668 30.33 28.46 -26.88
C ASN A 668 30.50 29.42 -25.70
N SER A 669 31.65 29.35 -25.03
CA SER A 669 32.05 30.33 -24.00
C SER A 669 32.66 31.58 -24.64
N VAL A 670 32.08 32.75 -24.37
CA VAL A 670 32.57 34.05 -24.86
C VAL A 670 33.81 34.50 -24.07
N PRO A 671 34.93 34.87 -24.74
CA PRO A 671 36.05 35.56 -24.11
C PRO A 671 35.85 37.09 -24.05
N SER A 672 36.53 37.76 -23.13
CA SER A 672 36.48 39.22 -22.95
C SER A 672 37.79 39.75 -22.34
N PRO A 673 38.05 41.07 -22.38
CA PRO A 673 37.86 42.00 -23.50
C PRO A 673 39.14 42.85 -23.79
N THR A 674 39.25 43.45 -24.97
CA THR A 674 40.26 44.50 -25.27
C THR A 674 39.73 45.58 -26.21
N ASP A 675 40.25 46.80 -26.06
CA ASP A 675 39.66 48.06 -26.53
C ASP A 675 39.64 48.33 -28.03
N ALA A 676 38.62 49.07 -28.48
CA ALA A 676 38.74 50.13 -29.49
C ALA A 676 37.65 51.20 -29.27
N ILE A 677 37.96 52.46 -29.57
CA ILE A 677 37.12 53.65 -29.30
C ILE A 677 36.82 54.37 -30.62
N VAL A 678 35.63 54.99 -30.78
CA VAL A 678 35.35 56.34 -31.34
C VAL A 678 33.85 56.53 -31.67
N THR A 679 33.43 57.79 -31.67
CA THR A 679 32.08 58.39 -31.75
C THR A 679 31.40 58.25 -33.15
N ALA A 680 30.13 58.65 -33.42
CA ALA A 680 29.32 59.73 -32.83
C ALA A 680 27.78 59.67 -33.08
N GLN A 681 27.05 60.40 -32.22
CA GLN A 681 25.81 61.21 -32.46
C GLN A 681 24.63 60.69 -33.33
N GLY A 682 23.39 60.81 -32.81
CA GLY A 682 22.18 60.85 -33.68
C GLY A 682 20.81 60.55 -33.06
N SER A 683 20.17 61.54 -32.40
CA SER A 683 18.71 61.60 -32.16
C SER A 683 18.12 62.71 -33.05
N PRO A 684 16.83 62.73 -33.48
CA PRO A 684 15.63 62.28 -32.73
C PRO A 684 14.49 61.63 -33.58
N SER A 685 13.29 61.54 -32.99
CA SER A 685 11.99 61.09 -33.56
C SER A 685 11.00 62.26 -33.79
N PRO A 686 9.76 62.09 -34.33
CA PRO A 686 9.19 61.15 -35.32
C PRO A 686 8.67 61.95 -36.58
N PRO A 687 7.37 62.21 -36.93
CA PRO A 687 6.12 61.42 -36.99
C PRO A 687 5.23 61.53 -38.28
N ARG A 688 4.19 60.67 -38.36
CA ARG A 688 2.83 60.87 -38.98
C ARG A 688 2.59 61.05 -40.51
N THR A 689 2.04 59.98 -41.11
CA THR A 689 0.76 59.90 -41.89
C THR A 689 0.34 61.00 -42.90
N ARG A 690 0.04 60.62 -44.17
CA ARG A 690 -1.35 60.46 -44.72
C ARG A 690 -1.40 59.96 -46.19
N SER A 691 -2.41 59.10 -46.49
CA SER A 691 -3.35 59.02 -47.66
C SER A 691 -2.94 59.46 -49.10
N GLU A 692 -3.58 59.06 -50.22
CA GLU A 692 -4.97 58.58 -50.46
C GLU A 692 -5.20 57.96 -51.89
N PHE A 693 -6.46 57.61 -52.22
CA PHE A 693 -7.11 57.42 -53.55
C PHE A 693 -7.21 56.04 -54.29
N ARG A 694 -8.44 55.47 -54.23
CA ARG A 694 -9.29 54.84 -55.31
C ARG A 694 -8.80 53.61 -56.13
N SER A 695 -9.67 52.73 -56.67
CA SER A 695 -11.10 52.42 -56.42
C SER A 695 -11.65 51.17 -57.15
N THR A 696 -12.39 50.30 -56.44
CA THR A 696 -13.55 49.47 -56.91
C THR A 696 -13.32 48.40 -58.02
N ALA A 697 -14.12 47.33 -58.18
CA ALA A 697 -15.52 47.11 -57.76
C ALA A 697 -15.94 45.62 -57.54
N MET A 698 -17.13 45.46 -56.92
CA MET A 698 -18.10 44.34 -56.98
C MET A 698 -17.71 42.89 -56.56
N SER A 699 -18.35 42.41 -55.49
CA SER A 699 -19.50 41.48 -55.61
C SER A 699 -20.31 41.40 -54.30
N ARG A 700 -21.50 40.78 -54.31
CA ARG A 700 -22.61 41.04 -53.37
C ARG A 700 -22.98 39.86 -52.45
N SER A 701 -23.11 40.15 -51.14
CA SER A 701 -24.21 39.68 -50.24
C SER A 701 -24.32 38.17 -49.90
N MET A 702 -25.05 37.68 -48.88
CA MET A 702 -26.02 38.22 -47.89
C MET A 702 -25.75 37.59 -46.49
N ARG A 703 -25.93 38.29 -45.35
CA ARG A 703 -27.16 38.41 -44.50
C ARG A 703 -27.64 37.04 -43.93
N ARG A 704 -27.81 36.82 -42.62
CA ARG A 704 -28.67 37.48 -41.59
C ARG A 704 -28.07 37.15 -40.20
N ARG A 705 -27.97 38.01 -39.15
CA ARG A 705 -29.01 38.70 -38.32
C ARG A 705 -30.02 37.72 -37.67
N LYS A 706 -30.46 37.93 -36.41
CA LYS A 706 -30.67 39.22 -35.71
C LYS A 706 -30.59 39.09 -34.16
N SER A 707 -30.43 40.24 -33.48
CA SER A 707 -30.75 40.46 -32.05
C SER A 707 -32.05 41.30 -31.92
N MET A 708 -32.66 41.31 -30.72
CA MET A 708 -33.69 42.23 -30.15
C MET A 708 -34.64 41.42 -29.22
N GLU A 709 -35.20 41.95 -28.12
CA GLU A 709 -34.82 43.04 -27.21
C GLU A 709 -35.78 43.02 -25.99
N ASN A 710 -35.34 43.55 -24.85
CA ASN A 710 -36.12 44.11 -23.72
C ASN A 710 -37.50 43.51 -23.34
N LEU A 711 -37.60 43.02 -22.10
CA LEU A 711 -38.50 43.64 -21.10
C LEU A 711 -38.04 43.29 -19.67
N LEU A 712 -38.05 44.28 -18.78
CA LEU A 712 -38.08 44.11 -17.32
C LEU A 712 -39.55 43.80 -16.94
N ASP A 713 -39.88 42.90 -16.02
CA ASP A 713 -39.82 43.23 -14.59
C ASP A 713 -40.12 42.03 -13.65
N ASN A 714 -39.63 42.15 -12.41
CA ASN A 714 -40.18 41.60 -11.14
C ASN A 714 -40.20 40.09 -10.78
N SER A 715 -40.07 39.90 -9.44
CA SER A 715 -40.47 38.75 -8.60
C SER A 715 -39.75 37.38 -8.72
N SER A 716 -38.76 37.19 -7.86
CA SER A 716 -38.55 35.95 -7.08
C SER A 716 -39.61 35.80 -5.96
N PRO A 717 -39.73 34.69 -5.19
CA PRO A 717 -39.00 33.40 -5.22
C PRO A 717 -39.93 32.15 -5.11
N LYS A 718 -39.32 30.98 -4.80
CA LYS A 718 -39.90 29.71 -4.30
C LYS A 718 -40.49 28.72 -5.33
N PHE A 719 -39.86 27.55 -5.43
CA PHE A 719 -40.12 26.47 -4.48
C PHE A 719 -38.81 26.01 -3.83
#